data_AF-A0A7K2MD74-F1
#
_entry.id   AF-A0A7K2MD74-F1
#
_cell.length_a   1.000
_cell.length_b   1.000
_cell.length_c   1.000
_cell.angle_alpha   90.00
_cell.angle_beta   90.00
_cell.angle_gamma   90.00
#
_symmetry.space_group_name_H-M   'P 1'
#
loop_
_entity.id
_entity.type
_entity.pdbx_description
1 polymer ?
#
loop_
_entity_poly.entity_id
_entity_poly.type
_entity_poly.pdbx_seq_one_letter_code
_entity_poly.pdbx_strand_id
1 'polypeptide(L)'
;MTVGAKGSWTHPDDTPAYPYLDKDGTFYYQQAHSLYGADDSRAWTFYTGADFDTATRSAAISDAGANADTTALCDNSPTGVEATFPPSGSGYSQRNFCDLAGVWVDPDTGDWYGLIHNEFTPQPFGDSSHFDAIDYAVSTDQGRHWSIKGHALTSPYSTKRGDTTAFPQQTYSYGDGDQRLYVDAASGYFYVFYGSRLIDKNGGWKAFYSHVARAPLSGKMATGTWQKWYGGSWSQPGVGGRESNMVPVTAADPTGYTPTAKEYDPASTGTVDQQVAAGKTPPTSPLFVMDITYNAYLGLYIGEPQAVDQSGDAPQQLYATDNLATQKWRPIGDTGGYHTASWYRWFLDAANRTGSAIVGKNFRSYCSFGCSGGASGEYVNLTIDSSAPAAAPFDPARTYRIAGGGGRVLTQVSGSSATTSTATATGTGLDAWTFTGNGDGSYRIANAATGRLLGVPTTPAAGRAWGTAPIVTAPGSGGSTVGQQWFVVPVTSPSTGAATGTYRLVNRYSGLVIGLSGTAGRLAETTPVRAWSDSGGAVGGGRGAGEQTLTVSAVGSSSGGLDGDHTLVTGGQALDDPGHSTTAGTRLITYTANGGANQTWRFTRQGDGSYELRNAESGLCADVSGGSTAPGAEVIQWTCTGGANQHWTFTRRSDGSYTVASVRSGLALTTASKTPGALVTQQTDTGSALQRWTLG
;
A
#
# COMPACT_ATOMS: atom_id res chain seq x y z
N MET A 1 16.61 9.17 12.96
CA MET A 1 17.06 8.52 11.72
C MET A 1 18.57 8.66 11.63
N THR A 2 19.26 7.71 11.01
CA THR A 2 20.71 7.77 10.80
C THR A 2 21.01 7.66 9.30
N VAL A 3 21.85 8.56 8.80
CA VAL A 3 22.37 8.52 7.44
C VAL A 3 23.73 7.83 7.46
N GLY A 4 23.81 6.70 6.78
CA GLY A 4 25.04 5.94 6.60
C GLY A 4 25.89 6.47 5.45
N ALA A 5 26.86 5.66 5.02
CA ALA A 5 27.74 6.02 3.93
C ALA A 5 26.96 6.27 2.63
N LYS A 6 27.36 7.33 1.93
CA LYS A 6 26.95 7.63 0.56
C LYS A 6 27.59 6.63 -0.41
N GLY A 7 26.78 6.09 -1.31
CA GLY A 7 27.21 5.29 -2.46
C GLY A 7 27.00 6.01 -3.78
N SER A 8 27.65 5.52 -4.83
CA SER A 8 27.54 6.05 -6.19
C SER A 8 26.34 5.47 -6.93
N TRP A 9 25.67 6.32 -7.72
CA TRP A 9 24.70 5.93 -8.75
C TRP A 9 25.15 6.52 -10.08
N THR A 10 25.44 5.67 -11.06
CA THR A 10 26.14 6.07 -12.30
C THR A 10 25.22 6.26 -13.50
N HIS A 11 23.91 6.10 -13.32
CA HIS A 11 22.91 6.22 -14.38
C HIS A 11 21.81 7.21 -13.98
N PRO A 12 22.14 8.44 -13.53
CA PRO A 12 21.11 9.43 -13.28
C PRO A 12 20.38 9.75 -14.60
N ASP A 13 19.07 9.78 -14.53
CA ASP A 13 18.16 10.09 -15.62
C ASP A 13 16.96 10.91 -15.12
N ASP A 14 16.13 11.38 -16.04
CA ASP A 14 14.99 12.29 -15.82
C ASP A 14 13.71 11.58 -15.30
N THR A 15 13.89 10.44 -14.64
CA THR A 15 12.82 9.67 -13.98
C THR A 15 13.38 8.80 -12.86
N PRO A 16 12.55 8.40 -11.87
CA PRO A 16 12.95 7.40 -10.88
C PRO A 16 13.22 6.03 -11.50
N ALA A 17 14.26 5.34 -11.03
CA ALA A 17 14.63 4.02 -11.51
C ALA A 17 13.85 2.90 -10.78
N TYR A 18 12.57 2.73 -11.08
CA TYR A 18 11.75 1.72 -10.38
C TYR A 18 12.12 0.28 -10.75
N PRO A 19 12.49 -0.57 -9.77
CA PRO A 19 12.76 -1.98 -10.03
C PRO A 19 11.51 -2.83 -10.14
N TYR A 20 11.57 -3.87 -10.96
CA TYR A 20 10.54 -4.90 -11.09
C TYR A 20 11.17 -6.25 -11.47
N LEU A 21 10.39 -7.32 -11.28
CA LEU A 21 10.76 -8.68 -11.64
C LEU A 21 9.76 -9.21 -12.66
N ASP A 22 10.28 -9.75 -13.76
CA ASP A 22 9.44 -10.40 -14.75
C ASP A 22 9.02 -11.82 -14.31
N LYS A 23 8.09 -12.43 -15.03
CA LYS A 23 7.51 -13.74 -14.71
C LYS A 23 8.53 -14.87 -14.58
N ASP A 24 9.66 -14.77 -15.28
CA ASP A 24 10.76 -15.73 -15.23
C ASP A 24 11.76 -15.43 -14.10
N GLY A 25 11.52 -14.39 -13.29
CA GLY A 25 12.37 -13.97 -12.19
C GLY A 25 13.50 -13.03 -12.59
N THR A 26 13.59 -12.62 -13.86
CA THR A 26 14.60 -11.69 -14.34
C THR A 26 14.37 -10.31 -13.74
N PHE A 27 15.43 -9.73 -13.20
CA PHE A 27 15.42 -8.39 -12.61
C PHE A 27 15.58 -7.31 -13.68
N TYR A 28 14.74 -6.29 -13.58
CA TYR A 28 14.81 -5.09 -14.39
C TYR A 28 14.64 -3.84 -13.53
N TYR A 29 15.19 -2.74 -14.00
CA TYR A 29 14.65 -1.41 -13.71
C TYR A 29 14.60 -0.61 -15.01
N GLN A 30 13.81 0.45 -15.02
CA GLN A 30 13.63 1.32 -16.17
C GLN A 30 13.79 2.78 -15.76
N GLN A 31 14.35 3.56 -16.69
CA GLN A 31 14.45 5.01 -16.65
C GLN A 31 14.16 5.58 -18.04
N ALA A 32 13.89 6.87 -18.10
CA ALA A 32 13.56 7.60 -19.30
C ALA A 32 13.93 9.08 -19.15
N HIS A 33 14.19 9.71 -20.29
CA HIS A 33 14.19 11.17 -20.45
C HIS A 33 13.59 11.55 -21.80
N SER A 34 12.85 12.65 -21.81
CA SER A 34 12.25 13.22 -23.01
C SER A 34 12.54 14.72 -23.10
N LEU A 35 13.72 15.07 -23.61
CA LEU A 35 14.21 16.45 -23.60
C LEU A 35 13.61 17.30 -24.75
N TYR A 36 13.71 18.63 -24.67
CA TYR A 36 12.84 19.54 -25.45
C TYR A 36 13.38 19.99 -26.81
N GLY A 37 14.69 20.13 -26.97
CA GLY A 37 15.34 20.69 -28.15
C GLY A 37 15.32 19.76 -29.36
N ALA A 38 15.45 20.29 -30.57
CA ALA A 38 15.31 19.49 -31.81
C ALA A 38 16.23 18.27 -31.90
N ASP A 39 17.45 18.38 -31.36
CA ASP A 39 18.47 17.32 -31.41
C ASP A 39 18.64 16.60 -30.06
N ASP A 40 17.85 16.95 -29.05
CA ASP A 40 17.95 16.30 -27.74
C ASP A 40 17.39 14.88 -27.79
N SER A 41 17.83 14.01 -26.89
CA SER A 41 17.37 12.62 -26.82
C SER A 41 15.99 12.46 -26.18
N ARG A 42 15.26 11.44 -26.63
CA ARG A 42 13.93 11.04 -26.12
C ARG A 42 13.86 9.52 -26.08
N ALA A 43 14.27 8.92 -24.96
CA ALA A 43 14.47 7.48 -24.91
C ALA A 43 13.99 6.87 -23.59
N TRP A 44 13.47 5.64 -23.70
CA TRP A 44 13.19 4.77 -22.56
C TRP A 44 14.30 3.72 -22.47
N THR A 45 15.06 3.77 -21.37
CA THR A 45 16.22 2.91 -21.14
C THR A 45 15.92 1.85 -20.08
N PHE A 46 16.28 0.61 -20.39
CA PHE A 46 16.04 -0.54 -19.54
C PHE A 46 17.36 -1.18 -19.12
N TYR A 47 17.42 -1.65 -17.87
CA TYR A 47 18.60 -2.26 -17.29
C TYR A 47 18.26 -3.62 -16.71
N THR A 48 19.20 -4.56 -16.75
CA THR A 48 19.02 -5.91 -16.21
C THR A 48 20.32 -6.46 -15.63
N GLY A 49 20.21 -7.36 -14.67
CA GLY A 49 21.34 -7.94 -13.94
C GLY A 49 20.85 -8.89 -12.84
N ALA A 50 21.73 -9.20 -11.88
CA ALA A 50 21.32 -9.95 -10.70
C ALA A 50 20.57 -9.06 -9.69
N ASP A 51 20.96 -7.80 -9.62
CA ASP A 51 20.38 -6.76 -8.78
C ASP A 51 20.72 -5.35 -9.27
N PHE A 52 20.30 -4.32 -8.52
CA PHE A 52 20.59 -2.91 -8.83
C PHE A 52 22.09 -2.59 -8.95
N ASP A 53 22.96 -3.28 -8.19
CA ASP A 53 24.40 -2.99 -8.16
C ASP A 53 25.13 -3.61 -9.37
N THR A 54 24.57 -4.67 -9.95
CA THR A 54 25.17 -5.43 -11.06
C THR A 54 24.48 -5.21 -12.40
N ALA A 55 23.38 -4.45 -12.39
CA ALA A 55 22.60 -4.20 -13.59
C ALA A 55 23.35 -3.36 -14.63
N THR A 56 23.19 -3.74 -15.89
CA THR A 56 23.74 -3.03 -17.05
C THR A 56 22.63 -2.76 -18.05
N ARG A 57 22.84 -1.75 -18.92
CA ARG A 57 21.85 -1.38 -19.94
C ARG A 57 21.56 -2.57 -20.86
N SER A 58 20.28 -2.89 -21.00
CA SER A 58 19.79 -3.91 -21.92
C SER A 58 19.60 -3.30 -23.31
N ALA A 59 20.58 -3.48 -24.19
CA ALA A 59 20.47 -3.07 -25.60
C ALA A 59 19.27 -3.74 -26.29
N ALA A 60 19.01 -5.02 -25.97
CA ALA A 60 17.93 -5.80 -26.57
C ALA A 60 16.52 -5.24 -26.31
N ILE A 61 16.34 -4.40 -25.28
CA ILE A 61 15.07 -3.75 -24.96
C ILE A 61 15.17 -2.26 -25.27
N SER A 62 16.23 -1.59 -24.82
CA SER A 62 16.39 -0.14 -24.95
C SER A 62 16.52 0.33 -26.41
N ASP A 63 17.05 -0.53 -27.30
CA ASP A 63 17.22 -0.21 -28.73
C ASP A 63 16.07 -0.79 -29.58
N ALA A 64 15.07 -1.40 -28.95
CA ALA A 64 13.94 -2.02 -29.64
C ALA A 64 12.79 -1.02 -29.87
N GLY A 65 12.14 -1.13 -31.02
CA GLY A 65 10.95 -0.36 -31.35
C GLY A 65 11.15 1.14 -31.18
N ALA A 66 10.21 1.78 -30.47
CA ALA A 66 10.23 3.22 -30.19
C ALA A 66 10.99 3.57 -28.89
N ASN A 67 11.63 2.62 -28.21
CA ASN A 67 12.33 2.93 -26.95
C ASN A 67 13.55 3.83 -27.16
N ALA A 68 14.21 3.74 -28.32
CA ALA A 68 15.38 4.58 -28.64
C ALA A 68 15.01 5.99 -29.09
N ASP A 69 13.79 6.18 -29.58
CA ASP A 69 13.20 7.48 -29.94
C ASP A 69 11.68 7.42 -29.75
N THR A 70 11.22 7.99 -28.64
CA THR A 70 9.82 7.92 -28.24
C THR A 70 8.95 8.93 -28.95
N THR A 71 9.52 9.84 -29.77
CA THR A 71 8.79 10.95 -30.41
C THR A 71 7.51 10.49 -31.08
N ALA A 72 7.60 9.51 -31.99
CA ALA A 72 6.43 9.02 -32.72
C ALA A 72 5.42 8.30 -31.82
N LEU A 73 5.89 7.63 -30.76
CA LEU A 73 5.01 6.97 -29.79
C LEU A 73 4.23 8.00 -28.98
N CYS A 74 4.92 9.03 -28.46
CA CYS A 74 4.35 10.11 -27.67
C CYS A 74 3.38 10.97 -28.49
N ASP A 75 3.75 11.34 -29.71
CA ASP A 75 2.94 12.20 -30.58
C ASP A 75 1.64 11.54 -31.03
N ASN A 76 1.62 10.21 -31.12
CA ASN A 76 0.43 9.43 -31.49
C ASN A 76 -0.28 8.82 -30.27
N SER A 77 0.13 9.18 -29.05
CA SER A 77 -0.57 8.81 -27.83
C SER A 77 -1.92 9.57 -27.71
N PRO A 78 -2.83 9.13 -26.83
CA PRO A 78 -4.04 9.88 -26.51
C PRO A 78 -3.76 11.36 -26.17
N THR A 79 -2.76 11.62 -25.34
CA THR A 79 -2.30 12.98 -25.02
C THR A 79 -1.68 13.68 -26.24
N GLY A 80 -0.82 12.98 -26.98
CA GLY A 80 -0.10 13.54 -28.11
C GLY A 80 -0.98 13.98 -29.27
N VAL A 81 -2.08 13.29 -29.54
CA VAL A 81 -3.02 13.68 -30.61
C VAL A 81 -3.88 14.87 -30.23
N GLU A 82 -4.08 15.13 -28.93
CA GLU A 82 -4.75 16.32 -28.41
C GLU A 82 -3.79 17.51 -28.25
N ALA A 83 -2.49 17.22 -28.12
CA ALA A 83 -1.45 18.22 -27.96
C ALA A 83 -1.26 19.10 -29.21
N THR A 84 -0.74 20.31 -29.01
CA THR A 84 -0.47 21.25 -30.11
C THR A 84 1.01 21.62 -30.16
N PHE A 85 1.56 21.73 -31.38
CA PHE A 85 2.93 22.20 -31.57
C PHE A 85 3.14 23.59 -30.96
N PRO A 86 4.34 23.86 -30.45
CA PRO A 86 4.66 25.18 -29.93
C PRO A 86 4.68 26.23 -31.06
N PRO A 87 4.55 27.52 -30.71
CA PRO A 87 4.87 28.62 -31.61
C PRO A 87 6.31 28.54 -32.14
N SER A 88 6.55 29.11 -33.32
CA SER A 88 7.89 29.22 -33.91
C SER A 88 8.83 30.01 -32.98
N GLY A 89 10.05 29.51 -32.78
CA GLY A 89 11.07 30.15 -31.95
C GLY A 89 11.03 29.79 -30.45
N SER A 90 10.18 28.85 -30.03
CA SER A 90 10.00 28.44 -28.63
C SER A 90 11.14 27.61 -28.01
N GLY A 91 12.00 27.01 -28.83
CA GLY A 91 13.01 26.04 -28.39
C GLY A 91 12.50 24.60 -28.24
N TYR A 92 11.18 24.39 -28.15
CA TYR A 92 10.56 23.07 -28.12
C TYR A 92 10.40 22.51 -29.54
N SER A 93 10.72 21.23 -29.71
CA SER A 93 10.72 20.57 -31.04
C SER A 93 9.46 19.76 -31.33
N GLN A 94 8.78 19.25 -30.30
CA GLN A 94 7.63 18.37 -30.42
C GLN A 94 6.40 18.94 -29.69
N ARG A 95 5.23 18.36 -29.98
CA ARG A 95 3.99 18.71 -29.29
C ARG A 95 3.79 17.94 -27.98
N ASN A 96 4.42 16.77 -27.85
CA ASN A 96 4.40 15.94 -26.65
C ASN A 96 5.77 15.30 -26.42
N PHE A 97 6.19 15.24 -25.16
CA PHE A 97 7.38 14.58 -24.66
C PHE A 97 6.91 13.60 -23.59
N CYS A 98 7.34 12.34 -23.65
CA CYS A 98 6.77 11.34 -22.76
C CYS A 98 7.77 10.33 -22.21
N ASP A 99 7.68 10.12 -20.91
CA ASP A 99 8.58 9.30 -20.11
C ASP A 99 7.82 8.18 -19.41
N LEU A 100 8.28 6.95 -19.63
CA LEU A 100 7.81 5.81 -18.87
C LEU A 100 8.32 5.94 -17.43
N ALA A 101 7.41 5.87 -16.46
CA ALA A 101 7.71 6.02 -15.04
C ALA A 101 7.02 4.90 -14.24
N GLY A 102 7.78 3.83 -14.00
CA GLY A 102 7.32 2.66 -13.25
C GLY A 102 6.67 1.59 -14.12
N VAL A 103 7.01 0.33 -13.83
CA VAL A 103 6.52 -0.85 -14.55
C VAL A 103 5.97 -1.87 -13.56
N TRP A 104 4.86 -2.50 -13.94
CA TRP A 104 4.24 -3.63 -13.26
C TRP A 104 3.95 -4.74 -14.26
N VAL A 105 4.24 -5.98 -13.88
CA VAL A 105 4.01 -7.15 -14.74
C VAL A 105 2.70 -7.82 -14.33
N ASP A 106 1.75 -7.92 -15.26
CA ASP A 106 0.43 -8.47 -15.00
C ASP A 106 0.50 -9.97 -14.69
N PRO A 107 0.06 -10.41 -13.51
CA PRO A 107 0.11 -11.81 -13.14
C PRO A 107 -0.87 -12.70 -13.91
N ASP A 108 -1.81 -12.14 -14.69
CA ASP A 108 -2.71 -12.93 -15.53
C ASP A 108 -2.08 -13.26 -16.90
N THR A 109 -1.38 -12.30 -17.51
CA THR A 109 -0.87 -12.40 -18.91
C THR A 109 0.64 -12.42 -19.03
N GLY A 110 1.37 -11.85 -18.07
CA GLY A 110 2.81 -11.60 -18.17
C GLY A 110 3.17 -10.33 -18.95
N ASP A 111 2.17 -9.53 -19.34
CA ASP A 111 2.40 -8.27 -20.04
C ASP A 111 2.93 -7.20 -19.06
N TRP A 112 3.74 -6.27 -19.59
CA TRP A 112 4.28 -5.16 -18.82
C TRP A 112 3.36 -3.95 -18.98
N TYR A 113 2.93 -3.38 -17.86
CA TYR A 113 2.16 -2.14 -17.79
C TYR A 113 3.02 -1.06 -17.16
N GLY A 114 2.91 0.16 -17.65
CA GLY A 114 3.59 1.29 -17.01
C GLY A 114 2.84 2.60 -17.21
N LEU A 115 3.16 3.57 -16.37
CA LEU A 115 2.59 4.91 -16.45
C LEU A 115 3.49 5.80 -17.29
N ILE A 116 2.88 6.69 -18.06
CA ILE A 116 3.59 7.61 -18.95
C ILE A 116 3.36 9.02 -18.45
N HIS A 117 4.42 9.69 -18.01
CA HIS A 117 4.41 11.13 -17.76
C HIS A 117 4.48 11.80 -19.13
N ASN A 118 3.48 12.62 -19.46
CA ASN A 118 3.45 13.41 -20.69
C ASN A 118 3.62 14.88 -20.35
N GLU A 119 4.54 15.53 -21.06
CA GLU A 119 4.79 16.96 -21.06
C GLU A 119 4.39 17.50 -22.44
N PHE A 120 3.28 18.23 -22.54
CA PHE A 120 2.62 18.49 -23.82
C PHE A 120 2.06 19.90 -23.98
N THR A 121 1.76 20.29 -25.22
CA THR A 121 1.28 21.64 -25.57
C THR A 121 2.20 22.74 -25.01
N PRO A 122 3.51 22.73 -25.35
CA PRO A 122 4.48 23.69 -24.84
C PRO A 122 4.15 25.13 -25.23
N GLN A 123 4.37 26.09 -24.32
CA GLN A 123 3.97 27.50 -24.33
C GLN A 123 2.46 27.77 -24.25
N PRO A 124 1.73 27.17 -23.29
CA PRO A 124 0.27 27.26 -23.22
C PRO A 124 -0.26 28.70 -23.21
N PHE A 125 0.47 29.64 -22.59
CA PHE A 125 0.12 31.07 -22.58
C PHE A 125 1.23 31.98 -23.15
N GLY A 126 2.13 31.44 -23.99
CA GLY A 126 3.29 32.17 -24.51
C GLY A 126 4.45 32.29 -23.51
N ASP A 127 4.39 31.51 -22.43
CA ASP A 127 5.47 31.29 -21.48
C ASP A 127 6.45 30.22 -22.00
N SER A 128 7.43 29.83 -21.18
CA SER A 128 8.38 28.75 -21.48
C SER A 128 7.98 27.38 -20.90
N SER A 129 6.70 27.20 -20.52
CA SER A 129 6.19 26.03 -19.79
C SER A 129 5.44 25.06 -20.70
N HIS A 130 4.91 23.96 -20.16
CA HIS A 130 4.03 23.01 -20.86
C HIS A 130 2.91 22.52 -19.91
N PHE A 131 2.08 21.58 -20.36
CA PHE A 131 1.11 20.90 -19.50
C PHE A 131 1.55 19.47 -19.19
N ASP A 132 1.09 18.93 -18.06
CA ASP A 132 1.29 17.55 -17.63
C ASP A 132 0.01 16.70 -17.72
N ALA A 133 0.16 15.44 -18.13
CA ALA A 133 -0.85 14.39 -18.01
C ALA A 133 -0.21 13.02 -17.82
N ILE A 134 -0.98 12.05 -17.29
CA ILE A 134 -0.49 10.69 -17.05
C ILE A 134 -1.30 9.71 -17.90
N ASP A 135 -0.63 9.06 -18.86
CA ASP A 135 -1.19 7.94 -19.62
C ASP A 135 -0.74 6.60 -19.04
N TYR A 136 -1.23 5.50 -19.59
CA TYR A 136 -0.67 4.17 -19.35
C TYR A 136 -0.35 3.45 -20.66
N ALA A 137 0.71 2.66 -20.63
CA ALA A 137 1.20 1.88 -21.75
C ALA A 137 1.28 0.39 -21.41
N VAL A 138 1.20 -0.43 -22.45
CA VAL A 138 1.30 -1.89 -22.34
C VAL A 138 2.32 -2.41 -23.35
N SER A 139 3.17 -3.31 -22.91
CA SER A 139 4.04 -4.15 -23.74
C SER A 139 3.71 -5.62 -23.55
N THR A 140 3.52 -6.33 -24.65
CA THR A 140 3.20 -7.77 -24.67
C THR A 140 4.41 -8.64 -25.02
N ASP A 141 5.60 -8.04 -25.10
CA ASP A 141 6.83 -8.70 -25.56
C ASP A 141 8.06 -8.34 -24.71
N GLN A 142 7.82 -8.17 -23.40
CA GLN A 142 8.82 -7.86 -22.38
C GLN A 142 9.55 -6.53 -22.64
N GLY A 143 8.77 -5.48 -22.91
CA GLY A 143 9.24 -4.11 -23.00
C GLY A 143 9.84 -3.71 -24.34
N ARG A 144 9.88 -4.59 -25.35
CA ARG A 144 10.50 -4.28 -26.65
C ARG A 144 9.63 -3.37 -27.52
N HIS A 145 8.31 -3.56 -27.44
CA HIS A 145 7.34 -2.68 -28.08
C HIS A 145 6.25 -2.29 -27.10
N TRP A 146 5.88 -1.02 -27.10
CA TRP A 146 4.87 -0.44 -26.23
C TRP A 146 3.74 0.18 -27.04
N SER A 147 2.55 0.16 -26.46
CA SER A 147 1.38 0.87 -26.95
C SER A 147 0.77 1.66 -25.81
N ILE A 148 0.74 2.99 -25.94
CA ILE A 148 0.04 3.88 -25.01
C ILE A 148 -1.46 3.72 -25.27
N LYS A 149 -2.21 3.29 -24.26
CA LYS A 149 -3.58 2.79 -24.41
C LYS A 149 -4.65 3.83 -24.10
N GLY A 150 -4.38 4.75 -23.18
CA GLY A 150 -5.37 5.70 -22.67
C GLY A 150 -4.80 6.55 -21.55
N HIS A 151 -5.57 7.55 -21.13
CA HIS A 151 -5.28 8.34 -19.94
C HIS A 151 -5.47 7.49 -18.68
N ALA A 152 -4.47 7.51 -17.79
CA ALA A 152 -4.62 7.05 -16.42
C ALA A 152 -5.21 8.17 -15.55
N LEU A 153 -4.57 9.35 -15.57
CA LEU A 153 -4.94 10.54 -14.81
C LEU A 153 -4.82 11.79 -15.68
N THR A 154 -5.78 12.71 -15.56
CA THR A 154 -5.70 14.03 -16.19
C THR A 154 -6.15 15.11 -15.21
N SER A 155 -5.65 16.32 -15.43
CA SER A 155 -6.02 17.48 -14.62
C SER A 155 -7.54 17.72 -14.64
N PRO A 156 -8.12 18.23 -13.53
CA PRO A 156 -9.49 18.75 -13.55
C PRO A 156 -9.62 20.07 -14.35
N TYR A 157 -8.50 20.67 -14.76
CA TYR A 157 -8.47 21.93 -15.50
C TYR A 157 -8.17 21.72 -16.99
N SER A 158 -8.45 22.75 -17.78
CA SER A 158 -8.17 22.75 -19.22
C SER A 158 -6.66 22.64 -19.49
N THR A 159 -6.29 21.83 -20.47
CA THR A 159 -4.93 21.73 -21.02
C THR A 159 -4.87 22.24 -22.47
N LYS A 160 -5.88 23.02 -22.88
CA LYS A 160 -5.92 23.66 -24.19
C LYS A 160 -5.09 24.94 -24.17
N ARG A 161 -4.20 25.08 -25.15
CA ARG A 161 -3.40 26.31 -25.37
C ARG A 161 -4.29 27.55 -25.42
N GLY A 162 -3.92 28.57 -24.64
CA GLY A 162 -4.56 29.88 -24.66
C GLY A 162 -6.00 29.89 -24.13
N ASP A 163 -6.41 28.89 -23.34
CA ASP A 163 -7.76 28.83 -22.78
C ASP A 163 -7.97 29.87 -21.67
N THR A 164 -8.21 31.10 -22.08
CA THR A 164 -8.51 32.23 -21.21
C THR A 164 -9.91 32.15 -20.57
N THR A 165 -10.76 31.21 -21.02
CA THR A 165 -12.05 30.97 -20.37
C THR A 165 -11.87 30.11 -19.14
N ALA A 166 -11.08 29.03 -19.24
CA ALA A 166 -10.71 28.20 -18.10
C ALA A 166 -9.80 28.93 -17.10
N PHE A 167 -8.89 29.77 -17.61
CA PHE A 167 -7.96 30.56 -16.82
C PHE A 167 -8.14 32.05 -17.10
N PRO A 168 -9.14 32.73 -16.52
CA PRO A 168 -9.41 34.14 -16.81
C PRO A 168 -8.42 35.11 -16.16
N GLN A 169 -7.63 34.65 -15.18
CA GLN A 169 -6.74 35.49 -14.38
C GLN A 169 -5.25 35.27 -14.72
N GLN A 170 -4.34 35.66 -13.81
CA GLN A 170 -2.89 35.70 -14.03
C GLN A 170 -2.21 34.33 -13.93
N THR A 171 -2.90 33.31 -13.42
CA THR A 171 -2.34 32.00 -13.13
C THR A 171 -3.03 30.89 -13.92
N TYR A 172 -2.35 29.75 -14.08
CA TYR A 172 -2.96 28.52 -14.58
C TYR A 172 -2.38 27.28 -13.88
N SER A 173 -3.10 26.16 -14.01
CA SER A 173 -2.64 24.84 -13.54
C SER A 173 -1.77 24.17 -14.61
N TYR A 174 -0.62 23.66 -14.20
CA TYR A 174 0.29 22.91 -15.06
C TYR A 174 -0.25 21.54 -15.46
N GLY A 175 -1.20 20.97 -14.73
CA GLY A 175 -1.67 19.62 -14.95
C GLY A 175 -1.00 18.59 -14.05
N ASP A 176 -1.20 17.31 -14.35
CA ASP A 176 -0.91 16.19 -13.45
C ASP A 176 0.26 15.37 -13.99
N GLY A 177 1.38 15.31 -13.27
CA GLY A 177 2.63 14.69 -13.74
C GLY A 177 3.56 14.22 -12.63
N ASP A 178 4.79 13.86 -12.98
CA ASP A 178 5.85 13.41 -12.05
C ASP A 178 5.42 12.30 -11.09
N GLN A 179 4.73 11.30 -11.61
CA GLN A 179 4.16 10.23 -10.80
C GLN A 179 5.20 9.31 -10.14
N ARG A 180 4.78 8.69 -9.04
CA ARG A 180 5.46 7.64 -8.27
C ARG A 180 4.49 6.48 -8.09
N LEU A 181 4.78 5.33 -8.69
CA LEU A 181 3.93 4.13 -8.64
C LEU A 181 4.25 3.29 -7.40
N TYR A 182 3.23 2.94 -6.63
CA TYR A 182 3.32 2.01 -5.52
C TYR A 182 2.32 0.86 -5.67
N VAL A 183 2.82 -0.37 -5.65
CA VAL A 183 2.02 -1.61 -5.72
C VAL A 183 1.84 -2.16 -4.32
N ASP A 184 0.66 -1.93 -3.71
CA ASP A 184 0.45 -2.27 -2.31
C ASP A 184 0.06 -3.73 -2.12
N ALA A 185 0.97 -4.49 -1.50
CA ALA A 185 0.73 -5.89 -1.17
C ALA A 185 -0.33 -6.07 -0.07
N ALA A 186 -0.63 -5.04 0.74
CA ALA A 186 -1.63 -5.17 1.81
C ALA A 186 -3.06 -5.10 1.26
N SER A 187 -3.38 -4.06 0.49
CA SER A 187 -4.74 -3.80 -0.03
C SER A 187 -5.01 -4.40 -1.40
N GLY A 188 -3.98 -4.67 -2.21
CA GLY A 188 -4.16 -5.11 -3.60
C GLY A 188 -4.59 -3.98 -4.53
N TYR A 189 -4.07 -2.77 -4.28
CA TYR A 189 -4.28 -1.57 -5.11
C TYR A 189 -2.93 -1.04 -5.62
N PHE A 190 -2.98 -0.43 -6.80
CA PHE A 190 -2.02 0.58 -7.20
C PHE A 190 -2.32 1.87 -6.43
N TYR A 191 -1.29 2.54 -5.97
CA TYR A 191 -1.32 3.96 -5.61
C TYR A 191 -0.36 4.71 -6.51
N VAL A 192 -0.77 5.89 -6.94
CA VAL A 192 0.04 6.80 -7.73
C VAL A 192 0.06 8.13 -7.01
N PHE A 193 1.24 8.52 -6.54
CA PHE A 193 1.48 9.84 -5.96
C PHE A 193 2.05 10.71 -7.07
N TYR A 194 1.44 11.86 -7.33
CA TYR A 194 1.77 12.70 -8.48
C TYR A 194 1.68 14.17 -8.10
N GLY A 195 2.27 15.01 -8.93
CA GLY A 195 2.34 16.45 -8.74
C GLY A 195 1.40 17.21 -9.64
N SER A 196 0.99 18.40 -9.18
CA SER A 196 0.60 19.51 -10.07
C SER A 196 1.36 20.78 -9.69
N ARG A 197 1.35 21.78 -10.58
CA ARG A 197 1.96 23.09 -10.29
C ARG A 197 1.04 24.23 -10.65
N LEU A 198 1.22 25.35 -9.96
CA LEU A 198 0.67 26.63 -10.35
C LEU A 198 1.76 27.50 -10.97
N ILE A 199 1.42 28.08 -12.13
CA ILE A 199 2.29 28.94 -12.92
C ILE A 199 1.64 30.32 -13.06
N ASP A 200 2.45 31.37 -12.98
CA ASP A 200 2.04 32.68 -13.46
C ASP A 200 2.21 32.75 -14.99
N LYS A 201 1.22 33.28 -15.72
CA LYS A 201 1.26 33.37 -17.19
C LYS A 201 2.41 34.20 -17.75
N ASN A 202 3.03 35.06 -16.93
CA ASN A 202 4.24 35.79 -17.30
C ASN A 202 5.53 34.97 -17.06
N GLY A 203 5.39 33.70 -16.68
CA GLY A 203 6.45 32.73 -16.48
C GLY A 203 6.81 32.51 -15.00
N GLY A 204 7.43 31.35 -14.76
CA GLY A 204 8.01 30.98 -13.47
C GLY A 204 7.17 29.98 -12.68
N TRP A 205 7.83 28.95 -12.18
CA TRP A 205 7.27 27.98 -11.25
C TRP A 205 7.03 28.61 -9.87
N LYS A 206 5.86 28.41 -9.29
CA LYS A 206 5.46 29.07 -8.03
C LYS A 206 5.11 28.12 -6.90
N ALA A 207 4.03 27.37 -7.07
CA ALA A 207 3.55 26.43 -6.04
C ALA A 207 3.44 25.03 -6.62
N PHE A 208 3.83 24.04 -5.81
CA PHE A 208 3.84 22.63 -6.18
C PHE A 208 2.95 21.85 -5.24
N TYR A 209 1.99 21.10 -5.77
CA TYR A 209 0.96 20.41 -5.01
C TYR A 209 1.05 18.91 -5.18
N SER A 210 0.84 18.19 -4.07
CA SER A 210 0.94 16.75 -4.01
C SER A 210 -0.45 16.12 -4.09
N HIS A 211 -0.60 15.09 -4.89
CA HIS A 211 -1.86 14.40 -5.10
C HIS A 211 -1.67 12.89 -5.05
N VAL A 212 -2.77 12.17 -4.87
CA VAL A 212 -2.77 10.71 -4.92
C VAL A 212 -4.03 10.17 -5.59
N ALA A 213 -3.82 9.17 -6.43
CA ALA A 213 -4.86 8.35 -7.02
C ALA A 213 -4.60 6.87 -6.71
N ARG A 214 -5.65 6.05 -6.82
CA ARG A 214 -5.53 4.60 -6.68
C ARG A 214 -6.39 3.86 -7.68
N ALA A 215 -5.98 2.65 -8.04
CA ALA A 215 -6.78 1.72 -8.83
C ALA A 215 -6.61 0.30 -8.28
N PRO A 216 -7.64 -0.56 -8.33
CA PRO A 216 -7.46 -1.97 -7.98
C PRO A 216 -6.45 -2.61 -8.95
N LEU A 217 -5.60 -3.52 -8.46
CA LEU A 217 -4.61 -4.21 -9.32
C LEU A 217 -5.27 -4.96 -10.49
N SER A 218 -6.48 -5.49 -10.27
CA SER A 218 -7.31 -6.14 -11.29
C SER A 218 -7.77 -5.20 -12.41
N GLY A 219 -7.71 -3.89 -12.19
CA GLY A 219 -8.00 -2.86 -13.19
C GLY A 219 -6.85 -2.61 -14.17
N LYS A 220 -5.65 -3.16 -13.93
CA LYS A 220 -4.50 -3.13 -14.86
C LYS A 220 -4.18 -1.71 -15.39
N MET A 221 -4.19 -0.73 -14.48
CA MET A 221 -3.95 0.70 -14.76
C MET A 221 -4.90 1.34 -15.79
N ALA A 222 -5.96 0.65 -16.21
CA ALA A 222 -6.78 1.09 -17.32
C ALA A 222 -7.56 2.37 -17.01
N THR A 223 -7.85 3.15 -18.05
CA THR A 223 -8.73 4.31 -17.98
C THR A 223 -10.05 3.96 -17.29
N GLY A 224 -10.50 4.82 -16.39
CA GLY A 224 -11.76 4.64 -15.64
C GLY A 224 -11.66 3.72 -14.42
N THR A 225 -10.53 3.05 -14.18
CA THR A 225 -10.31 2.25 -12.96
C THR A 225 -9.75 3.08 -11.80
N TRP A 226 -9.20 4.25 -12.11
CA TRP A 226 -8.56 5.16 -11.15
C TRP A 226 -9.57 6.01 -10.40
N GLN A 227 -9.32 6.19 -9.10
CA GLN A 227 -9.99 7.14 -8.22
C GLN A 227 -8.98 8.10 -7.62
N LYS A 228 -9.22 9.40 -7.75
CA LYS A 228 -8.46 10.48 -7.11
C LYS A 228 -8.97 10.75 -5.69
N TRP A 229 -8.05 11.12 -4.81
CA TRP A 229 -8.36 11.56 -3.46
C TRP A 229 -8.81 13.03 -3.45
N TYR A 230 -10.01 13.29 -2.94
CA TYR A 230 -10.56 14.65 -2.84
C TYR A 230 -11.45 14.79 -1.61
N GLY A 231 -11.22 15.87 -0.84
CA GLY A 231 -12.04 16.20 0.32
C GLY A 231 -12.10 15.09 1.38
N GLY A 232 -11.03 14.30 1.52
CA GLY A 232 -10.97 13.20 2.49
C GLY A 232 -11.62 11.90 2.03
N SER A 233 -11.85 11.72 0.72
CA SER A 233 -12.50 10.53 0.16
C SER A 233 -11.96 10.15 -1.22
N TRP A 234 -12.05 8.86 -1.57
CA TRP A 234 -11.78 8.33 -2.91
C TRP A 234 -13.03 8.46 -3.80
N SER A 235 -13.37 9.68 -4.20
CA SER A 235 -14.66 9.99 -4.83
C SER A 235 -14.56 10.48 -6.26
N GLN A 236 -13.38 10.89 -6.71
CA GLN A 236 -13.21 11.54 -8.01
C GLN A 236 -12.65 10.56 -9.05
N PRO A 237 -13.07 10.62 -10.31
CA PRO A 237 -12.50 9.78 -11.36
C PRO A 237 -11.04 10.17 -11.66
N GLY A 238 -10.25 9.24 -12.22
CA GLY A 238 -8.88 9.52 -12.66
C GLY A 238 -8.80 10.60 -13.75
N VAL A 239 -9.71 10.57 -14.73
CA VAL A 239 -9.74 11.54 -15.84
C VAL A 239 -10.70 12.67 -15.51
N GLY A 240 -10.18 13.90 -15.48
CA GLY A 240 -10.93 15.14 -15.23
C GLY A 240 -11.50 15.30 -13.81
N GLY A 241 -11.21 14.35 -12.91
CA GLY A 241 -11.67 14.40 -11.53
C GLY A 241 -10.89 15.43 -10.72
N ARG A 242 -11.58 16.02 -9.73
CA ARG A 242 -10.95 16.91 -8.76
C ARG A 242 -9.95 16.15 -7.89
N GLU A 243 -9.01 16.88 -7.33
CA GLU A 243 -7.96 16.34 -6.49
C GLU A 243 -7.64 17.30 -5.36
N SER A 244 -7.29 16.74 -4.21
CA SER A 244 -6.88 17.56 -3.09
C SER A 244 -5.36 17.67 -3.01
N ASN A 245 -4.87 18.86 -2.72
CA ASN A 245 -3.47 19.04 -2.36
C ASN A 245 -3.22 18.39 -0.98
N MET A 246 -2.43 17.32 -0.95
CA MET A 246 -2.02 16.61 0.25
C MET A 246 -1.05 17.47 1.05
N VAL A 247 -1.20 17.48 2.38
CA VAL A 247 -0.29 18.17 3.30
C VAL A 247 -0.04 17.30 4.53
N PRO A 248 1.07 17.50 5.26
CA PRO A 248 1.30 16.76 6.49
C PRO A 248 0.21 17.04 7.52
N VAL A 249 -0.15 16.03 8.30
CA VAL A 249 -1.05 16.18 9.43
C VAL A 249 -0.31 16.92 10.54
N THR A 250 -0.83 18.09 10.89
CA THR A 250 -0.34 18.91 12.02
C THR A 250 -1.50 19.23 12.96
N ALA A 251 -1.22 19.90 14.08
CA ALA A 251 -2.27 20.43 14.94
C ALA A 251 -3.13 21.49 14.23
N ALA A 252 -2.54 22.24 13.28
CA ALA A 252 -3.25 23.23 12.48
C ALA A 252 -4.01 22.59 11.30
N ASP A 253 -3.48 21.51 10.75
CA ASP A 253 -4.01 20.81 9.57
C ASP A 253 -4.29 19.33 9.90
N PRO A 254 -5.35 19.02 10.67
CA PRO A 254 -5.60 17.67 11.18
C PRO A 254 -6.13 16.70 10.10
N THR A 255 -6.52 17.21 8.94
CA THR A 255 -7.15 16.47 7.85
C THR A 255 -6.15 15.75 6.94
N GLY A 256 -4.92 16.27 6.80
CA GLY A 256 -3.89 15.75 5.89
C GLY A 256 -4.06 16.19 4.43
N TYR A 257 -4.94 17.16 4.17
CA TYR A 257 -5.16 17.76 2.85
C TYR A 257 -5.68 19.19 3.00
N THR A 258 -5.44 20.00 1.97
CA THR A 258 -5.92 21.38 1.88
C THR A 258 -7.45 21.39 1.89
N PRO A 259 -8.13 22.17 2.76
CA PRO A 259 -9.58 22.26 2.71
C PRO A 259 -10.08 22.62 1.31
N THR A 260 -11.15 21.98 0.83
CA THR A 260 -11.60 22.10 -0.58
C THR A 260 -11.91 23.54 -1.01
N ALA A 261 -12.33 24.40 -0.09
CA ALA A 261 -12.59 25.83 -0.33
C ALA A 261 -11.32 26.68 -0.48
N LYS A 262 -10.14 26.11 -0.21
CA LYS A 262 -8.82 26.73 -0.34
C LYS A 262 -7.97 26.06 -1.41
N GLU A 263 -8.48 25.02 -2.07
CA GLU A 263 -7.82 24.46 -3.26
C GLU A 263 -7.73 25.54 -4.34
N TYR A 264 -6.82 25.36 -5.30
CA TYR A 264 -6.64 26.31 -6.38
C TYR A 264 -7.96 26.66 -7.09
N ASP A 265 -8.18 27.95 -7.35
CA ASP A 265 -9.30 28.47 -8.13
C ASP A 265 -8.75 29.37 -9.24
N PRO A 266 -8.90 29.00 -10.53
CA PRO A 266 -8.39 29.81 -11.64
C PRO A 266 -9.09 31.17 -11.79
N ALA A 267 -10.22 31.40 -11.12
CA ALA A 267 -10.87 32.71 -11.05
C ALA A 267 -10.23 33.66 -10.01
N SER A 268 -9.29 33.18 -9.19
CA SER A 268 -8.57 34.01 -8.23
C SER A 268 -7.65 35.01 -8.92
N THR A 269 -7.80 36.29 -8.57
CA THR A 269 -6.97 37.38 -9.07
C THR A 269 -5.64 37.47 -8.34
N GLY A 270 -4.58 37.84 -9.07
CA GLY A 270 -3.21 38.05 -8.56
C GLY A 270 -2.26 36.94 -8.99
N THR A 271 -0.96 37.15 -8.82
CA THR A 271 0.06 36.10 -8.99
C THR A 271 -0.10 35.02 -7.92
N VAL A 272 0.49 33.84 -8.13
CA VAL A 272 0.45 32.76 -7.12
C VAL A 272 0.95 33.25 -5.75
N ASP A 273 2.07 33.98 -5.70
CA ASP A 273 2.63 34.53 -4.45
C ASP A 273 1.65 35.47 -3.75
N GLN A 274 0.93 36.31 -4.50
CA GLN A 274 -0.10 37.21 -3.95
C GLN A 274 -1.32 36.42 -3.44
N GLN A 275 -1.72 35.37 -4.15
CA GLN A 275 -2.83 34.51 -3.74
C GLN A 275 -2.49 33.73 -2.46
N VAL A 276 -1.27 33.21 -2.34
CA VAL A 276 -0.76 32.54 -1.13
C VAL A 276 -0.72 33.51 0.04
N ALA A 277 -0.14 34.71 -0.15
CA ALA A 277 -0.09 35.74 0.90
C ALA A 277 -1.48 36.18 1.37
N ALA A 278 -2.47 36.16 0.47
CA ALA A 278 -3.87 36.45 0.77
C ALA A 278 -4.65 35.24 1.33
N GLY A 279 -4.04 34.07 1.44
CA GLY A 279 -4.68 32.84 1.92
C GLY A 279 -5.74 32.25 1.00
N LYS A 280 -5.70 32.59 -0.30
CA LYS A 280 -6.65 32.10 -1.32
C LYS A 280 -6.29 30.72 -1.89
N THR A 281 -5.00 30.39 -1.90
CA THR A 281 -4.46 29.09 -2.34
C THR A 281 -3.31 28.69 -1.40
N PRO A 282 -3.01 27.40 -1.17
CA PRO A 282 -1.94 27.00 -0.26
C PRO A 282 -0.55 27.25 -0.87
N PRO A 283 0.51 27.36 -0.05
CA PRO A 283 1.89 27.27 -0.52
C PRO A 283 2.22 25.86 -1.01
N THR A 284 3.43 25.67 -1.53
CA THR A 284 3.97 24.35 -1.91
C THR A 284 3.77 23.32 -0.80
N SER A 285 3.28 22.14 -1.19
CA SER A 285 3.10 21.02 -0.29
C SER A 285 4.43 20.47 0.18
N PRO A 286 4.62 20.23 1.49
CA PRO A 286 5.75 19.47 2.01
C PRO A 286 5.78 17.99 1.60
N LEU A 287 4.73 17.50 0.92
CA LEU A 287 4.61 16.12 0.44
C LEU A 287 4.74 16.03 -1.08
N PHE A 288 5.21 17.09 -1.75
CA PHE A 288 5.32 17.13 -3.21
C PHE A 288 6.18 15.98 -3.77
N VAL A 289 5.61 15.27 -4.75
CA VAL A 289 6.15 14.08 -5.45
C VAL A 289 6.83 13.07 -4.51
N MET A 290 6.01 12.42 -3.68
CA MET A 290 6.48 11.51 -2.64
C MET A 290 6.69 10.08 -3.16
N ASP A 291 7.92 9.58 -3.00
CA ASP A 291 8.21 8.15 -3.12
C ASP A 291 7.68 7.41 -1.89
N ILE A 292 7.14 6.20 -2.10
CA ILE A 292 6.44 5.44 -1.06
C ILE A 292 6.95 4.02 -0.96
N THR A 293 7.10 3.53 0.26
CA THR A 293 7.35 2.11 0.53
C THR A 293 6.70 1.68 1.84
N TYR A 294 6.44 0.38 2.00
CA TYR A 294 6.07 -0.17 3.30
C TYR A 294 7.34 -0.51 4.09
N ASN A 295 7.53 0.15 5.24
CA ASN A 295 8.63 -0.16 6.14
C ASN A 295 8.19 -1.25 7.13
N ALA A 296 8.68 -2.47 6.93
CA ALA A 296 8.29 -3.63 7.73
C ALA A 296 8.76 -3.55 9.21
N TYR A 297 9.80 -2.77 9.51
CA TYR A 297 10.28 -2.57 10.87
C TYR A 297 9.34 -1.66 11.68
N LEU A 298 8.83 -0.60 11.05
CA LEU A 298 7.85 0.28 11.66
C LEU A 298 6.42 -0.25 11.57
N GLY A 299 6.11 -1.08 10.57
CA GLY A 299 4.73 -1.49 10.27
C GLY A 299 3.90 -0.34 9.71
N LEU A 300 4.56 0.61 9.03
CA LEU A 300 3.98 1.83 8.49
C LEU A 300 4.41 1.99 7.02
N TYR A 301 3.62 2.72 6.26
CA TYR A 301 4.07 3.26 4.98
C TYR A 301 4.92 4.49 5.25
N ILE A 302 6.11 4.56 4.67
CA ILE A 302 6.98 5.72 4.75
C ILE A 302 7.02 6.42 3.39
N GLY A 303 7.19 7.73 3.44
CA GLY A 303 7.20 8.61 2.30
C GLY A 303 8.38 9.56 2.34
N GLU A 304 9.03 9.75 1.20
CA GLU A 304 10.14 10.68 1.04
C GLU A 304 9.84 11.60 -0.15
N PRO A 305 9.28 12.79 0.12
CA PRO A 305 8.98 13.79 -0.90
C PRO A 305 10.24 14.51 -1.35
N GLN A 306 10.14 15.24 -2.44
CA GLN A 306 11.13 16.25 -2.78
C GLN A 306 11.27 17.28 -1.63
N ALA A 307 12.47 17.80 -1.41
CA ALA A 307 12.68 18.85 -0.42
C ALA A 307 11.93 20.13 -0.83
N VAL A 308 11.20 20.78 0.09
CA VAL A 308 10.54 22.06 -0.23
C VAL A 308 11.57 23.14 -0.57
N ASP A 309 12.68 23.15 0.16
CA ASP A 309 13.82 23.99 -0.14
C ASP A 309 14.69 23.34 -1.22
N GLN A 310 14.64 23.91 -2.42
CA GLN A 310 15.37 23.44 -3.60
C GLN A 310 16.80 24.00 -3.71
N SER A 311 17.30 24.71 -2.69
CA SER A 311 18.72 25.13 -2.65
C SER A 311 19.69 23.95 -2.58
N GLY A 312 19.24 22.81 -2.04
CA GLY A 312 20.10 21.68 -1.70
C GLY A 312 20.75 21.78 -0.33
N ASP A 313 20.45 22.84 0.44
CA ASP A 313 21.03 23.10 1.76
C ASP A 313 20.13 22.64 2.92
N ALA A 314 18.96 22.07 2.62
CA ALA A 314 18.03 21.55 3.62
C ALA A 314 18.14 20.04 3.81
N PRO A 315 17.87 19.52 5.03
CA PRO A 315 17.75 18.09 5.25
C PRO A 315 16.51 17.53 4.55
N GLN A 316 16.62 16.28 4.10
CA GLN A 316 15.52 15.53 3.52
C GLN A 316 14.58 15.03 4.62
N GLN A 317 13.31 15.41 4.52
CA GLN A 317 12.26 15.00 5.46
C GLN A 317 11.68 13.64 5.07
N LEU A 318 11.34 12.83 6.08
CA LEU A 318 10.57 11.60 5.90
C LEU A 318 9.26 11.69 6.66
N TYR A 319 8.22 11.11 6.05
CA TYR A 319 6.88 11.04 6.58
C TYR A 319 6.44 9.59 6.71
N ALA A 320 5.43 9.34 7.54
CA ALA A 320 4.77 8.04 7.60
C ALA A 320 3.25 8.15 7.75
N THR A 321 2.56 7.13 7.26
CA THR A 321 1.15 6.87 7.52
C THR A 321 0.97 5.40 7.88
N ASP A 322 0.03 5.13 8.78
CA ASP A 322 -0.45 3.79 9.08
C ASP A 322 -1.49 3.29 8.07
N ASN A 323 -2.05 4.21 7.28
CA ASN A 323 -3.24 3.93 6.50
C ASN A 323 -3.30 4.75 5.18
N LEU A 324 -3.03 4.07 4.06
CA LEU A 324 -3.17 4.63 2.71
C LEU A 324 -4.64 4.89 2.31
N ALA A 325 -5.66 4.35 2.98
CA ALA A 325 -7.04 4.72 2.69
C ALA A 325 -7.40 6.13 3.20
N THR A 326 -6.64 6.67 4.17
CA THR A 326 -6.91 7.98 4.80
C THR A 326 -5.90 9.07 4.44
N GLN A 327 -4.72 8.68 3.94
CA GLN A 327 -3.66 9.60 3.50
C GLN A 327 -3.16 10.58 4.57
N LYS A 328 -3.15 10.13 5.84
CA LYS A 328 -2.72 10.94 6.99
C LYS A 328 -1.21 10.80 7.25
N TRP A 329 -0.42 11.56 6.51
CA TRP A 329 1.03 11.57 6.60
C TRP A 329 1.56 12.46 7.72
N ARG A 330 2.49 11.95 8.53
CA ARG A 330 3.10 12.68 9.66
C ARG A 330 4.62 12.63 9.55
N PRO A 331 5.34 13.71 9.89
CA PRO A 331 6.79 13.69 9.88
C PRO A 331 7.32 12.67 10.92
N ILE A 332 8.33 11.90 10.54
CA ILE A 332 8.98 10.89 11.41
C ILE A 332 10.47 11.16 11.64
N GLY A 333 11.02 12.20 11.01
CA GLY A 333 12.39 12.66 11.16
C GLY A 333 13.00 13.09 9.84
N ASP A 334 14.26 13.53 9.89
CA ASP A 334 15.01 14.01 8.74
C ASP A 334 16.45 13.49 8.72
N THR A 335 17.13 13.75 7.61
CA THR A 335 18.50 13.28 7.35
C THR A 335 19.58 14.07 8.07
N GLY A 336 19.23 15.06 8.91
CA GLY A 336 20.20 15.90 9.62
C GLY A 336 21.21 16.53 8.67
N GLY A 337 22.51 16.31 8.90
CA GLY A 337 23.58 16.93 8.10
C GLY A 337 23.71 16.45 6.65
N TYR A 338 22.91 15.49 6.19
CA TYR A 338 22.81 15.17 4.77
C TYR A 338 21.74 16.04 4.14
N HIS A 339 22.17 16.97 3.29
CA HIS A 339 21.29 17.93 2.62
C HIS A 339 21.16 17.62 1.14
N THR A 340 19.96 17.85 0.59
CA THR A 340 19.65 17.56 -0.81
C THR A 340 18.35 18.25 -1.21
N ALA A 341 18.23 18.65 -2.48
CA ALA A 341 16.98 19.15 -3.05
C ALA A 341 16.12 17.98 -3.59
N SER A 342 16.81 17.08 -4.29
CA SER A 342 16.40 15.80 -4.85
C SER A 342 15.02 15.74 -5.50
N TRP A 343 15.00 15.75 -6.83
CA TRP A 343 13.74 15.68 -7.60
C TRP A 343 13.25 14.25 -7.84
N TYR A 344 14.15 13.37 -8.26
CA TYR A 344 13.86 11.96 -8.50
C TYR A 344 14.51 11.09 -7.44
N ARG A 345 13.67 10.37 -6.68
CA ARG A 345 14.07 9.47 -5.60
C ARG A 345 13.37 8.14 -5.75
N TRP A 346 13.86 7.15 -5.02
CA TRP A 346 13.16 5.88 -4.78
C TRP A 346 13.86 5.14 -3.64
N PHE A 347 13.13 4.23 -3.01
CA PHE A 347 13.67 3.34 -1.99
C PHE A 347 14.16 2.04 -2.62
N LEU A 348 15.07 1.36 -1.91
CA LEU A 348 15.45 -0.01 -2.23
C LEU A 348 15.76 -0.79 -0.95
N ASP A 349 15.26 -2.02 -0.82
CA ASP A 349 15.65 -2.88 0.29
C ASP A 349 17.15 -3.16 0.23
N ALA A 350 17.89 -2.84 1.30
CA ALA A 350 19.34 -2.90 1.30
C ALA A 350 19.90 -4.34 1.21
N ALA A 351 19.11 -5.34 1.62
CA ALA A 351 19.52 -6.74 1.61
C ALA A 351 19.26 -7.42 0.25
N ASN A 352 18.09 -7.17 -0.37
CA ASN A 352 17.73 -7.79 -1.64
C ASN A 352 18.11 -6.97 -2.88
N ARG A 353 18.12 -5.64 -2.76
CA ARG A 353 18.52 -4.69 -3.83
C ARG A 353 17.78 -4.86 -5.16
N THR A 354 16.55 -5.36 -5.12
CA THR A 354 15.74 -5.60 -6.33
C THR A 354 14.26 -5.31 -6.15
N GLY A 355 13.89 -4.74 -5.00
CA GLY A 355 12.51 -4.38 -4.70
C GLY A 355 12.44 -3.11 -3.87
N SER A 356 11.46 -2.28 -4.21
CA SER A 356 11.17 -1.00 -3.55
C SER A 356 9.86 -1.04 -2.76
N ALA A 357 9.00 -2.04 -2.98
CA ALA A 357 7.67 -2.08 -2.40
C ALA A 357 7.65 -2.27 -0.86
N ILE A 358 8.63 -3.02 -0.35
CA ILE A 358 8.81 -3.28 1.08
C ILE A 358 10.28 -3.16 1.41
N VAL A 359 10.58 -2.42 2.48
CA VAL A 359 11.93 -2.28 3.01
C VAL A 359 11.99 -2.63 4.50
N GLY A 360 13.17 -3.05 4.97
CA GLY A 360 13.43 -3.26 6.39
C GLY A 360 13.82 -1.98 7.15
N LYS A 361 14.35 -2.17 8.37
CA LYS A 361 14.94 -1.12 9.21
C LYS A 361 16.01 -0.30 8.49
N ASN A 362 16.82 -0.99 7.67
CA ASN A 362 17.87 -0.39 6.84
C ASN A 362 17.48 -0.50 5.37
N PHE A 363 17.57 0.61 4.65
CA PHE A 363 17.23 0.68 3.23
C PHE A 363 18.10 1.72 2.53
N ARG A 364 18.13 1.68 1.20
CA ARG A 364 18.78 2.71 0.39
C ARG A 364 17.74 3.71 -0.05
N SER A 365 18.08 4.99 0.03
CA SER A 365 17.35 6.08 -0.62
C SER A 365 18.23 6.65 -1.73
N TYR A 366 17.72 6.59 -2.96
CA TYR A 366 18.42 7.04 -4.16
C TYR A 366 18.02 8.46 -4.52
N CYS A 367 18.91 9.14 -5.24
CA CYS A 367 18.67 10.44 -5.84
C CYS A 367 19.26 10.47 -7.26
N SER A 368 18.50 10.99 -8.24
CA SER A 368 18.93 11.10 -9.64
C SER A 368 19.16 12.55 -10.12
N PHE A 369 18.60 13.56 -9.43
CA PHE A 369 18.75 14.97 -9.81
C PHE A 369 18.68 15.87 -8.57
N GLY A 370 19.54 16.89 -8.46
CA GLY A 370 19.55 17.81 -7.32
C GLY A 370 20.04 17.16 -6.01
N CYS A 371 21.00 16.23 -6.11
CA CYS A 371 21.51 15.46 -4.98
C CYS A 371 22.47 16.28 -4.09
N SER A 372 23.05 15.66 -3.07
CA SER A 372 23.93 16.37 -2.13
C SER A 372 25.10 17.05 -2.83
N GLY A 373 25.34 18.32 -2.47
CA GLY A 373 26.39 19.14 -3.08
C GLY A 373 26.16 19.47 -4.57
N GLY A 374 24.92 19.40 -5.06
CA GLY A 374 24.56 19.67 -6.45
C GLY A 374 24.89 18.54 -7.43
N ALA A 375 25.16 17.33 -6.93
CA ALA A 375 25.43 16.17 -7.76
C ALA A 375 24.15 15.65 -8.47
N SER A 376 24.36 14.87 -9.53
CA SER A 376 23.33 14.01 -10.12
C SER A 376 23.76 12.56 -9.95
N GLY A 377 22.94 11.79 -9.24
CA GLY A 377 23.19 10.37 -9.01
C GLY A 377 23.98 10.03 -7.75
N GLU A 378 23.26 9.62 -6.72
CA GLU A 378 23.83 8.97 -5.53
C GLU A 378 22.77 8.14 -4.81
N TYR A 379 23.20 7.37 -3.81
CA TYR A 379 22.29 6.87 -2.79
C TYR A 379 22.91 6.99 -1.40
N VAL A 380 22.06 7.04 -0.39
CA VAL A 380 22.47 6.92 1.01
C VAL A 380 21.80 5.70 1.65
N ASN A 381 22.52 5.04 2.55
CA ASN A 381 21.90 4.03 3.41
C ASN A 381 21.20 4.75 4.55
N LEU A 382 19.89 4.58 4.68
CA LEU A 382 19.11 5.12 5.78
C LEU A 382 18.79 4.00 6.77
N THR A 383 18.97 4.31 8.05
CA THR A 383 18.47 3.50 9.16
C THR A 383 17.40 4.28 9.88
N ILE A 384 16.19 3.72 9.91
CA ILE A 384 15.11 4.22 10.76
C ILE A 384 15.12 3.42 12.05
N ASP A 385 15.20 4.10 13.19
CA ASP A 385 15.05 3.47 14.51
C ASP A 385 13.79 4.00 15.20
N SER A 386 13.24 3.21 16.11
CA SER A 386 12.05 3.58 16.86
C SER A 386 12.10 2.96 18.25
N SER A 387 11.67 3.71 19.26
CA SER A 387 11.40 3.18 20.60
C SER A 387 10.13 2.31 20.63
N ALA A 388 9.31 2.39 19.59
CA ALA A 388 8.09 1.61 19.40
C ALA A 388 8.05 1.07 17.96
N PRO A 389 8.89 0.08 17.59
CA PRO A 389 8.78 -0.59 16.30
C PRO A 389 7.48 -1.40 16.22
N ALA A 390 7.17 -1.92 15.03
CA ALA A 390 6.02 -2.80 14.86
C ALA A 390 6.07 -3.96 15.85
N ALA A 391 4.95 -4.22 16.51
CA ALA A 391 4.82 -5.39 17.36
C ALA A 391 4.97 -6.66 16.50
N ALA A 392 5.70 -7.65 17.02
CA ALA A 392 5.77 -8.94 16.36
C ALA A 392 4.35 -9.54 16.25
N PRO A 393 3.89 -9.93 15.04
CA PRO A 393 2.54 -10.45 14.85
C PRO A 393 2.35 -11.82 15.54
N PHE A 394 3.45 -12.52 15.82
CA PHE A 394 3.47 -13.87 16.37
C PHE A 394 4.50 -13.98 17.51
N ASP A 395 4.09 -14.64 18.60
CA ASP A 395 4.97 -15.02 19.70
C ASP A 395 5.99 -16.09 19.23
N PRO A 396 7.31 -15.82 19.30
CA PRO A 396 8.34 -16.73 18.82
C PRO A 396 8.47 -18.03 19.64
N ALA A 397 7.90 -18.08 20.85
CA ALA A 397 7.87 -19.30 21.67
C ALA A 397 6.76 -20.29 21.26
N ARG A 398 5.86 -19.88 20.35
CA ARG A 398 4.74 -20.70 19.88
C ARG A 398 4.95 -21.20 18.46
N THR A 399 4.27 -22.30 18.15
CA THR A 399 4.13 -22.84 16.80
C THR A 399 2.77 -22.47 16.22
N TYR A 400 2.72 -22.27 14.91
CA TYR A 400 1.55 -21.80 14.17
C TYR A 400 1.29 -22.64 12.94
N ARG A 401 0.02 -22.75 12.57
CA ARG A 401 -0.44 -23.30 11.31
C ARG A 401 -0.72 -22.16 10.34
N ILE A 402 -0.21 -22.27 9.12
CA ILE A 402 -0.41 -21.29 8.05
C ILE A 402 -1.38 -21.91 7.05
N ALA A 403 -2.56 -21.30 6.87
CA ALA A 403 -3.59 -21.80 5.98
C ALA A 403 -4.11 -20.71 5.04
N GLY A 404 -4.28 -21.04 3.77
CA GLY A 404 -4.86 -20.14 2.77
C GLY A 404 -6.38 -20.05 2.91
N GLY A 405 -6.99 -19.04 2.30
CA GLY A 405 -8.45 -18.84 2.27
C GLY A 405 -9.23 -20.01 1.67
N GLY A 406 -8.58 -20.86 0.86
CA GLY A 406 -9.14 -22.13 0.38
C GLY A 406 -9.07 -23.29 1.38
N GLY A 407 -8.70 -23.04 2.65
CA GLY A 407 -8.59 -24.04 3.72
C GLY A 407 -7.32 -24.90 3.67
N ARG A 408 -6.46 -24.70 2.66
CA ARG A 408 -5.24 -25.50 2.49
C ARG A 408 -4.15 -25.09 3.45
N VAL A 409 -3.41 -26.06 3.97
CA VAL A 409 -2.39 -25.84 5.02
C VAL A 409 -0.99 -26.04 4.45
N LEU A 410 -0.10 -25.07 4.68
CA LEU A 410 1.32 -25.20 4.32
C LEU A 410 1.96 -26.31 5.15
N THR A 411 2.54 -27.30 4.48
CA THR A 411 3.12 -28.50 5.10
C THR A 411 4.47 -28.83 4.48
N GLN A 412 5.44 -29.24 5.29
CA GLN A 412 6.66 -29.86 4.79
C GLN A 412 6.38 -31.31 4.36
N VAL A 413 6.85 -31.71 3.18
CA VAL A 413 6.78 -33.10 2.73
C VAL A 413 7.68 -33.97 3.60
N SER A 414 7.14 -35.05 4.16
CA SER A 414 7.87 -35.96 5.05
C SER A 414 9.15 -36.49 4.39
N GLY A 415 10.27 -36.44 5.11
CA GLY A 415 11.58 -36.89 4.61
C GLY A 415 12.18 -36.05 3.48
N SER A 416 11.60 -34.90 3.15
CA SER A 416 12.03 -34.05 2.04
C SER A 416 12.19 -32.58 2.46
N SER A 417 12.97 -31.81 1.69
CA SER A 417 13.00 -30.35 1.80
C SER A 417 11.82 -29.68 1.10
N ALA A 418 11.04 -30.40 0.30
CA ALA A 418 9.91 -29.83 -0.42
C ALA A 418 8.79 -29.38 0.55
N THR A 419 8.10 -28.31 0.18
CA THR A 419 6.83 -27.94 0.80
C THR A 419 5.65 -28.29 -0.11
N THR A 420 4.48 -28.36 0.49
CA THR A 420 3.21 -28.66 -0.18
C THR A 420 2.07 -27.93 0.54
N SER A 421 0.87 -28.01 -0.01
CA SER A 421 -0.36 -27.58 0.66
C SER A 421 -1.36 -28.73 0.77
N THR A 422 -1.71 -29.08 2.00
CA THR A 422 -2.62 -30.19 2.33
C THR A 422 -4.05 -29.68 2.48
N ALA A 423 -5.05 -30.53 2.19
CA ALA A 423 -6.46 -30.13 2.29
C ALA A 423 -6.91 -29.88 3.74
N THR A 424 -6.26 -30.54 4.70
CA THR A 424 -6.50 -30.39 6.13
C THR A 424 -5.18 -30.46 6.87
N ALA A 425 -5.15 -29.89 8.07
CA ALA A 425 -4.03 -30.05 9.01
C ALA A 425 -3.65 -31.53 9.18
N THR A 426 -2.35 -31.82 9.15
CA THR A 426 -1.84 -33.15 9.47
C THR A 426 -1.78 -33.39 10.98
N GLY A 427 -1.76 -32.31 11.77
CA GLY A 427 -1.60 -32.38 13.22
C GLY A 427 -0.19 -32.78 13.67
N THR A 428 0.78 -32.77 12.75
CA THR A 428 2.18 -33.13 13.02
C THR A 428 3.06 -31.89 13.02
N GLY A 429 4.29 -31.99 13.54
CA GLY A 429 5.24 -30.87 13.47
C GLY A 429 5.58 -30.42 12.03
N LEU A 430 5.21 -31.20 11.01
CA LEU A 430 5.43 -30.86 9.60
C LEU A 430 4.46 -29.78 9.09
N ASP A 431 3.31 -29.57 9.73
CA ASP A 431 2.35 -28.50 9.41
C ASP A 431 2.38 -27.33 10.40
N ALA A 432 3.37 -27.33 11.30
CA ALA A 432 3.56 -26.36 12.35
C ALA A 432 4.85 -25.55 12.12
N TRP A 433 4.77 -24.24 12.33
CA TRP A 433 5.80 -23.27 11.96
C TRP A 433 6.07 -22.27 13.09
N THR A 434 7.34 -21.93 13.35
CA THR A 434 7.73 -20.86 14.29
C THR A 434 8.20 -19.64 13.52
N PHE A 435 7.88 -18.45 14.02
CA PHE A 435 8.33 -17.19 13.44
C PHE A 435 9.40 -16.56 14.35
N THR A 436 10.55 -16.22 13.78
CA THR A 436 11.62 -15.51 14.52
C THR A 436 12.01 -14.25 13.76
N GLY A 437 11.86 -13.09 14.39
CA GLY A 437 12.25 -11.81 13.79
C GLY A 437 13.76 -11.68 13.60
N ASN A 438 14.18 -10.99 12.54
CA ASN A 438 15.58 -10.63 12.29
C ASN A 438 15.96 -9.26 12.89
N GLY A 439 15.01 -8.57 13.51
CA GLY A 439 15.21 -7.24 14.10
C GLY A 439 15.04 -6.08 13.11
N ASP A 440 14.79 -6.36 11.84
CA ASP A 440 14.62 -5.35 10.78
C ASP A 440 13.23 -5.35 10.15
N GLY A 441 12.26 -6.02 10.76
CA GLY A 441 10.90 -6.22 10.22
C GLY A 441 10.73 -7.49 9.39
N SER A 442 11.82 -8.16 9.00
CA SER A 442 11.75 -9.48 8.35
C SER A 442 11.79 -10.63 9.38
N TYR A 443 11.31 -11.80 8.96
CA TYR A 443 11.17 -13.00 9.77
C TYR A 443 11.81 -14.22 9.09
N ARG A 444 12.35 -15.12 9.92
CA ARG A 444 12.65 -16.51 9.57
C ARG A 444 11.48 -17.37 9.99
N ILE A 445 11.02 -18.24 9.10
CA ILE A 445 9.90 -19.15 9.35
C ILE A 445 10.46 -20.57 9.36
N ALA A 446 10.48 -21.23 10.53
CA ALA A 446 11.07 -22.55 10.68
C ALA A 446 9.99 -23.62 10.85
N ASN A 447 10.16 -24.77 10.21
CA ASN A 447 9.30 -25.92 10.43
C ASN A 447 9.55 -26.52 11.81
N ALA A 448 8.50 -26.79 12.59
CA ALA A 448 8.62 -27.25 13.96
C ALA A 448 9.19 -28.67 14.09
N ALA A 449 8.98 -29.55 13.10
CA ALA A 449 9.54 -30.90 13.13
C ALA A 449 11.03 -30.93 12.77
N THR A 450 11.49 -30.06 11.87
CA THR A 450 12.85 -30.16 11.31
C THR A 450 13.77 -29.01 11.70
N GLY A 451 13.23 -27.92 12.24
CA GLY A 451 13.97 -26.68 12.52
C GLY A 451 14.50 -25.96 11.27
N ARG A 452 14.15 -26.43 10.07
CA ARG A 452 14.61 -25.88 8.80
C ARG A 452 13.78 -24.68 8.38
N LEU A 453 14.43 -23.72 7.74
CA LEU A 453 13.86 -22.44 7.33
C LEU A 453 13.18 -22.55 5.97
N LEU A 454 11.94 -22.08 5.89
CA LEU A 454 11.19 -21.88 4.66
C LEU A 454 11.85 -20.79 3.81
N GLY A 455 12.01 -21.05 2.52
CA GLY A 455 12.56 -20.08 1.59
C GLY A 455 12.54 -20.52 0.14
N VAL A 456 13.07 -19.67 -0.72
CA VAL A 456 13.35 -19.96 -2.14
C VAL A 456 14.86 -19.99 -2.36
N PRO A 457 15.36 -20.78 -3.34
CA PRO A 457 16.78 -20.78 -3.67
C PRO A 457 17.22 -19.42 -4.22
N THR A 458 18.42 -18.96 -3.84
CA THR A 458 19.02 -17.73 -4.38
C THR A 458 20.02 -18.00 -5.50
N THR A 459 20.31 -19.28 -5.77
CA THR A 459 21.24 -19.74 -6.81
C THR A 459 20.68 -21.02 -7.44
N PRO A 460 20.40 -21.05 -8.76
CA PRO A 460 20.40 -19.89 -9.68
C PRO A 460 19.30 -18.88 -9.33
N ALA A 461 19.30 -17.71 -9.99
CA ALA A 461 18.30 -16.64 -9.77
C ALA A 461 16.84 -17.07 -10.05
N ALA A 462 16.63 -18.25 -10.64
CA ALA A 462 15.33 -18.85 -10.91
C ALA A 462 14.41 -18.95 -9.69
N GLY A 463 14.92 -18.89 -8.45
CA GLY A 463 14.06 -18.82 -7.26
C GLY A 463 13.22 -17.54 -7.14
N ARG A 464 13.42 -16.57 -8.04
CA ARG A 464 12.57 -15.39 -8.21
C ARG A 464 11.42 -15.60 -9.20
N ALA A 465 11.45 -16.67 -9.98
CA ALA A 465 10.44 -16.94 -10.98
C ALA A 465 9.08 -17.20 -10.33
N TRP A 466 8.02 -16.80 -11.03
CA TRP A 466 6.66 -17.09 -10.58
C TRP A 466 6.41 -18.60 -10.60
N GLY A 467 5.69 -19.08 -9.60
CA GLY A 467 5.43 -20.51 -9.42
C GLY A 467 6.58 -21.30 -8.79
N THR A 468 7.63 -20.63 -8.32
CA THR A 468 8.71 -21.32 -7.58
C THR A 468 8.15 -21.97 -6.32
N ALA A 469 8.32 -23.28 -6.20
CA ALA A 469 7.96 -24.02 -4.98
C ALA A 469 8.96 -23.67 -3.86
N PRO A 470 8.52 -23.11 -2.72
CA PRO A 470 9.41 -22.90 -1.59
C PRO A 470 9.84 -24.25 -1.00
N ILE A 471 11.03 -24.26 -0.43
CA ILE A 471 11.65 -25.42 0.23
C ILE A 471 12.02 -25.06 1.66
N VAL A 472 12.29 -26.08 2.48
CA VAL A 472 12.90 -25.90 3.80
C VAL A 472 14.35 -26.36 3.80
N THR A 473 15.24 -25.46 4.18
CA THR A 473 16.69 -25.67 4.20
C THR A 473 17.26 -25.28 5.55
N ALA A 474 18.42 -25.86 5.91
CA ALA A 474 19.13 -25.37 7.08
C ALA A 474 19.50 -23.88 6.87
N PRO A 475 19.60 -23.06 7.94
CA PRO A 475 20.28 -21.79 7.82
C PRO A 475 21.70 -22.03 7.29
N GLY A 476 22.18 -21.16 6.40
CA GLY A 476 23.56 -21.22 5.92
C GLY A 476 24.56 -21.03 7.06
N SER A 477 25.85 -21.28 6.80
CA SER A 477 26.92 -21.11 7.81
C SER A 477 27.04 -19.69 8.37
N GLY A 478 26.58 -18.68 7.61
CA GLY A 478 26.47 -17.27 8.05
C GLY A 478 25.09 -16.86 8.57
N GLY A 479 24.18 -17.79 8.81
CA GLY A 479 22.78 -17.53 9.19
C GLY A 479 21.80 -17.65 8.00
N SER A 480 20.60 -17.08 8.15
CA SER A 480 19.59 -17.12 7.08
C SER A 480 20.03 -16.31 5.86
N THR A 481 19.84 -16.85 4.67
CA THR A 481 19.99 -16.09 3.42
C THR A 481 18.76 -15.21 3.17
N VAL A 482 18.86 -14.21 2.29
CA VAL A 482 17.72 -13.36 1.90
C VAL A 482 16.54 -14.18 1.34
N GLY A 483 16.80 -15.32 0.68
CA GLY A 483 15.77 -16.25 0.22
C GLY A 483 15.02 -16.98 1.33
N GLN A 484 15.58 -17.03 2.54
CA GLN A 484 14.97 -17.61 3.76
C GLN A 484 14.31 -16.55 4.66
N GLN A 485 14.23 -15.30 4.20
CA GLN A 485 13.63 -14.19 4.92
C GLN A 485 12.29 -13.80 4.31
N TRP A 486 11.33 -13.50 5.16
CA TRP A 486 9.96 -13.17 4.77
C TRP A 486 9.49 -11.91 5.48
N PHE A 487 8.80 -11.03 4.77
CA PHE A 487 7.98 -10.00 5.38
C PHE A 487 6.59 -10.55 5.66
N VAL A 488 6.07 -10.27 6.85
CA VAL A 488 4.68 -10.60 7.23
C VAL A 488 3.85 -9.33 7.04
N VAL A 489 3.03 -9.30 5.99
CA VAL A 489 2.24 -8.12 5.62
C VAL A 489 0.78 -8.36 5.99
N PRO A 490 0.20 -7.58 6.92
CA PRO A 490 -1.23 -7.65 7.20
C PRO A 490 -2.04 -7.28 5.96
N VAL A 491 -3.06 -8.05 5.63
CA VAL A 491 -4.01 -7.70 4.57
C VAL A 491 -4.96 -6.64 5.13
N THR A 492 -5.14 -5.55 4.39
CA THR A 492 -5.97 -4.42 4.79
C THR A 492 -7.18 -4.27 3.88
N SER A 493 -8.30 -3.80 4.45
CA SER A 493 -9.46 -3.39 3.67
C SER A 493 -9.09 -2.16 2.83
N PRO A 494 -9.29 -2.18 1.49
CA PRO A 494 -9.03 -1.00 0.68
C PRO A 494 -9.91 0.20 1.03
N SER A 495 -11.13 -0.03 1.55
CA SER A 495 -12.06 1.06 1.86
C SER A 495 -11.69 1.79 3.15
N THR A 496 -11.25 1.05 4.19
CA THR A 496 -11.01 1.61 5.53
C THR A 496 -9.54 1.62 5.94
N GLY A 497 -8.70 0.84 5.26
CA GLY A 497 -7.31 0.56 5.64
C GLY A 497 -7.14 -0.32 6.87
N ALA A 498 -8.24 -0.80 7.47
CA ALA A 498 -8.19 -1.65 8.66
C ALA A 498 -7.64 -3.04 8.33
N ALA A 499 -6.85 -3.60 9.25
CA ALA A 499 -6.36 -4.97 9.14
C ALA A 499 -7.53 -5.98 9.18
N THR A 500 -7.47 -6.98 8.32
CA THR A 500 -8.52 -8.02 8.19
C THR A 500 -8.31 -9.21 9.13
N GLY A 501 -7.19 -9.26 9.86
CA GLY A 501 -6.76 -10.44 10.63
C GLY A 501 -6.10 -11.54 9.79
N THR A 502 -5.93 -11.31 8.48
CA THR A 502 -5.19 -12.19 7.57
C THR A 502 -3.90 -11.55 7.10
N TYR A 503 -3.02 -12.35 6.51
CA TYR A 503 -1.65 -11.94 6.14
C TYR A 503 -1.30 -12.41 4.74
N ARG A 504 -0.33 -11.73 4.14
CA ARG A 504 0.49 -12.24 3.04
C ARG A 504 1.92 -12.40 3.54
N LEU A 505 2.56 -13.52 3.18
CA LEU A 505 3.99 -13.73 3.43
C LEU A 505 4.74 -13.43 2.15
N VAL A 506 5.48 -12.31 2.14
CA VAL A 506 6.27 -11.85 0.99
C VAL A 506 7.70 -12.32 1.17
N ASN A 507 8.22 -13.11 0.24
CA ASN A 507 9.62 -13.53 0.28
C ASN A 507 10.53 -12.32 -0.01
N ARG A 508 11.53 -12.08 0.83
CA ARG A 508 12.38 -10.89 0.71
C ARG A 508 13.24 -10.90 -0.56
N TYR A 509 13.65 -12.06 -1.06
CA TYR A 509 14.48 -12.19 -2.25
C TYR A 509 13.67 -12.02 -3.55
N SER A 510 12.53 -12.71 -3.66
CA SER A 510 11.71 -12.66 -4.87
C SER A 510 10.69 -11.53 -4.90
N GLY A 511 10.36 -10.91 -3.76
CA GLY A 511 9.25 -9.95 -3.66
C GLY A 511 7.86 -10.57 -3.89
N LEU A 512 7.77 -11.89 -4.05
CA LEU A 512 6.54 -12.62 -4.32
C LEU A 512 5.89 -13.12 -3.04
N VAL A 513 4.57 -13.35 -3.07
CA VAL A 513 3.81 -13.91 -1.95
C VAL A 513 3.70 -15.42 -2.06
N ILE A 514 3.58 -16.12 -0.93
CA ILE A 514 3.24 -17.55 -0.95
C ILE A 514 1.76 -17.75 -1.29
N GLY A 515 1.48 -18.67 -2.21
CA GLY A 515 0.15 -19.15 -2.56
C GLY A 515 0.00 -20.63 -2.21
N LEU A 516 -1.19 -21.01 -1.72
CA LEU A 516 -1.55 -22.37 -1.36
C LEU A 516 -2.76 -22.83 -2.20
N SER A 517 -2.54 -23.69 -3.20
CA SER A 517 -3.59 -24.19 -4.11
C SER A 517 -3.76 -25.70 -4.04
N GLY A 518 -4.94 -26.18 -4.46
CA GLY A 518 -5.21 -27.61 -4.62
C GLY A 518 -4.92 -28.16 -6.00
N THR A 519 -4.50 -27.28 -6.90
CA THR A 519 -4.21 -27.64 -8.28
C THR A 519 -2.96 -28.51 -8.36
N ALA A 520 -3.05 -29.64 -9.07
CA ALA A 520 -1.93 -30.54 -9.27
C ALA A 520 -0.74 -29.79 -9.87
N GLY A 521 0.45 -29.97 -9.28
CA GLY A 521 1.66 -29.26 -9.68
C GLY A 521 1.81 -27.83 -9.13
N ARG A 522 0.83 -27.30 -8.40
CA ARG A 522 0.85 -25.94 -7.84
C ARG A 522 0.43 -25.90 -6.37
N LEU A 523 0.98 -26.78 -5.54
CA LEU A 523 0.49 -26.93 -4.16
C LEU A 523 0.89 -25.75 -3.26
N ALA A 524 2.18 -25.55 -3.04
CA ALA A 524 2.74 -24.36 -2.40
C ALA A 524 3.75 -23.74 -3.36
N GLU A 525 3.59 -22.45 -3.66
CA GLU A 525 4.44 -21.73 -4.63
C GLU A 525 4.53 -20.24 -4.27
N THR A 526 5.54 -19.54 -4.79
CA THR A 526 5.60 -18.06 -4.73
C THR A 526 5.08 -17.44 -6.02
N THR A 527 4.24 -16.41 -5.91
CA THR A 527 3.52 -15.79 -7.04
C THR A 527 3.31 -14.30 -6.76
N PRO A 528 3.10 -13.43 -7.78
CA PRO A 528 2.80 -12.02 -7.54
C PRO A 528 1.52 -11.83 -6.74
N VAL A 529 1.45 -10.71 -6.04
CA VAL A 529 0.25 -10.37 -5.26
C VAL A 529 -0.97 -10.20 -6.16
N ARG A 530 -2.09 -10.80 -5.74
CA ARG A 530 -3.42 -10.54 -6.31
C ARG A 530 -4.48 -10.42 -5.21
N ALA A 531 -5.48 -9.60 -5.52
CA ALA A 531 -6.73 -9.48 -4.76
C ALA A 531 -7.95 -9.92 -5.59
N TRP A 532 -7.73 -10.51 -6.77
CA TRP A 532 -8.75 -11.09 -7.65
C TRP A 532 -8.37 -12.52 -8.06
N SER A 533 -9.35 -13.27 -8.53
CA SER A 533 -9.11 -14.59 -9.12
C SER A 533 -8.93 -14.47 -10.63
N ASP A 534 -7.89 -15.12 -11.15
CA ASP A 534 -7.66 -15.20 -12.59
C ASP A 534 -8.78 -15.97 -13.31
N SER A 535 -9.12 -15.53 -14.51
CA SER A 535 -10.16 -16.13 -15.37
C SER A 535 -9.66 -17.28 -16.26
N GLY A 536 -8.37 -17.69 -16.16
CA GLY A 536 -7.89 -18.94 -16.75
C GLY A 536 -6.84 -18.80 -17.87
N GLY A 537 -5.95 -17.81 -17.79
CA GLY A 537 -4.83 -17.66 -18.74
C GLY A 537 -3.67 -18.63 -18.48
N ALA A 538 -2.75 -18.81 -19.43
CA ALA A 538 -1.58 -19.68 -19.24
C ALA A 538 -0.63 -19.18 -18.14
N VAL A 539 -0.46 -17.85 -18.01
CA VAL A 539 0.40 -17.23 -16.98
C VAL A 539 -0.32 -17.18 -15.63
N GLY A 540 -1.54 -16.64 -15.58
CA GLY A 540 -2.35 -16.61 -14.36
C GLY A 540 -2.69 -18.00 -13.83
N GLY A 541 -2.96 -18.94 -14.72
CA GLY A 541 -3.22 -20.35 -14.45
C GLY A 541 -4.42 -20.60 -13.53
N GLY A 542 -5.36 -19.66 -13.41
CA GLY A 542 -6.49 -19.76 -12.49
C GLY A 542 -6.13 -19.57 -11.01
N ARG A 543 -5.01 -18.90 -10.68
CA ARG A 543 -4.69 -18.53 -9.28
C ARG A 543 -5.78 -17.65 -8.69
N GLY A 544 -6.24 -18.02 -7.50
CA GLY A 544 -7.26 -17.29 -6.75
C GLY A 544 -6.66 -16.35 -5.70
N ALA A 545 -7.31 -15.22 -5.43
CA ALA A 545 -6.89 -14.31 -4.35
C ALA A 545 -6.85 -15.00 -2.97
N GLY A 546 -7.79 -15.94 -2.74
CA GLY A 546 -7.85 -16.72 -1.51
C GLY A 546 -6.65 -17.64 -1.30
N GLU A 547 -5.92 -18.02 -2.36
CA GLU A 547 -4.72 -18.87 -2.23
C GLU A 547 -3.58 -18.13 -1.51
N GLN A 548 -3.55 -16.79 -1.61
CA GLN A 548 -2.50 -15.93 -1.07
C GLN A 548 -2.90 -15.21 0.22
N THR A 549 -4.18 -15.25 0.59
CA THR A 549 -4.71 -14.63 1.80
C THR A 549 -4.65 -15.65 2.94
N LEU A 550 -3.73 -15.45 3.89
CA LEU A 550 -3.37 -16.47 4.87
C LEU A 550 -3.92 -16.17 6.26
N THR A 551 -4.44 -17.21 6.89
CA THR A 551 -4.66 -17.28 8.34
C THR A 551 -3.44 -17.93 9.00
N VAL A 552 -3.03 -17.39 10.14
CA VAL A 552 -1.93 -17.92 10.94
C VAL A 552 -2.42 -18.14 12.36
N SER A 553 -2.64 -19.40 12.75
CA SER A 553 -3.27 -19.77 14.02
C SER A 553 -2.32 -20.61 14.88
N ALA A 554 -2.23 -20.35 16.18
CA ALA A 554 -1.36 -21.13 17.07
C ALA A 554 -1.78 -22.62 17.10
N VAL A 555 -0.79 -23.53 17.00
CA VAL A 555 -1.01 -24.98 17.07
C VAL A 555 -1.33 -25.37 18.52
N GLY A 556 -2.23 -26.33 18.71
CA GLY A 556 -2.67 -26.75 20.04
C GLY A 556 -3.58 -25.74 20.75
N SER A 557 -3.76 -24.55 20.18
CA SER A 557 -4.98 -23.79 20.42
C SER A 557 -6.10 -24.58 19.76
N SER A 558 -7.13 -24.95 20.51
CA SER A 558 -8.38 -25.34 19.89
C SER A 558 -8.78 -24.20 18.96
N SER A 559 -8.69 -24.42 17.65
CA SER A 559 -9.36 -23.59 16.65
C SER A 559 -10.87 -23.81 16.68
N GLY A 560 -11.42 -24.25 17.83
CA GLY A 560 -12.85 -24.23 18.02
C GLY A 560 -13.27 -22.79 17.80
N GLY A 561 -14.25 -22.58 16.94
CA GLY A 561 -14.99 -21.33 16.99
C GLY A 561 -15.34 -21.03 18.45
N LEU A 562 -15.64 -19.78 18.73
CA LEU A 562 -16.22 -19.43 20.03
C LEU A 562 -17.64 -20.00 20.16
N ASP A 563 -17.99 -21.05 19.41
CA ASP A 563 -19.29 -21.70 19.42
C ASP A 563 -19.53 -22.40 20.76
N GLY A 564 -20.65 -22.10 21.38
CA GLY A 564 -20.99 -22.64 22.70
C GLY A 564 -21.37 -21.56 23.69
N ASP A 565 -21.56 -21.97 24.94
CA ASP A 565 -21.98 -21.08 26.00
C ASP A 565 -20.76 -20.47 26.70
N HIS A 566 -20.73 -19.15 26.80
CA HIS A 566 -19.61 -18.40 27.35
C HIS A 566 -20.06 -17.28 28.27
N THR A 567 -19.22 -16.93 29.24
CA THR A 567 -19.34 -15.67 29.98
C THR A 567 -18.36 -14.66 29.39
N LEU A 568 -18.84 -13.49 28.95
CA LEU A 568 -17.97 -12.45 28.39
C LEU A 568 -17.60 -11.43 29.48
N VAL A 569 -16.32 -11.34 29.85
CA VAL A 569 -15.86 -10.58 31.04
C VAL A 569 -14.95 -9.43 30.65
N THR A 570 -15.17 -8.24 31.21
CA THR A 570 -14.27 -7.08 31.10
C THR A 570 -14.17 -6.35 32.42
N GLY A 571 -12.99 -5.83 32.77
CA GLY A 571 -12.81 -5.09 34.03
C GLY A 571 -13.15 -5.86 35.31
N GLY A 572 -13.22 -7.20 35.25
CA GLY A 572 -13.67 -8.07 36.34
C GLY A 572 -15.19 -8.26 36.46
N GLN A 573 -15.97 -7.75 35.50
CA GLN A 573 -17.44 -7.85 35.44
C GLN A 573 -17.88 -8.57 34.17
N ALA A 574 -18.92 -9.40 34.25
CA ALA A 574 -19.50 -10.15 33.12
C ALA A 574 -20.55 -9.31 32.38
N LEU A 575 -20.65 -9.47 31.05
CA LEU A 575 -21.78 -8.99 30.25
C LEU A 575 -23.06 -9.63 30.78
N ASP A 576 -23.99 -8.81 31.22
CA ASP A 576 -25.11 -9.22 32.04
C ASP A 576 -26.39 -8.62 31.47
N ASP A 577 -27.40 -9.47 31.33
CA ASP A 577 -28.77 -9.02 31.20
C ASP A 577 -29.37 -8.70 32.59
N PRO A 578 -29.62 -7.42 32.89
CA PRO A 578 -29.93 -6.98 34.24
C PRO A 578 -31.23 -7.59 34.75
N GLY A 579 -31.16 -8.20 35.93
CA GLY A 579 -32.33 -8.72 36.63
C GLY A 579 -32.97 -9.94 35.96
N HIS A 580 -32.23 -10.69 35.13
CA HIS A 580 -32.75 -11.86 34.40
C HIS A 580 -33.97 -11.51 33.54
N SER A 581 -33.90 -10.41 32.80
CA SER A 581 -35.02 -9.91 32.01
C SER A 581 -35.28 -10.76 30.77
N THR A 582 -36.54 -11.02 30.48
CA THR A 582 -36.96 -11.63 29.20
C THR A 582 -37.53 -10.62 28.22
N THR A 583 -37.40 -9.32 28.52
CA THR A 583 -38.02 -8.23 27.76
C THR A 583 -37.09 -7.71 26.67
N ALA A 584 -37.53 -7.77 25.41
CA ALA A 584 -36.82 -7.14 24.30
C ALA A 584 -36.72 -5.62 24.50
N GLY A 585 -35.52 -5.07 24.25
CA GLY A 585 -35.20 -3.67 24.51
C GLY A 585 -34.49 -3.44 25.84
N THR A 586 -34.34 -4.46 26.69
CA THR A 586 -33.58 -4.33 27.93
C THR A 586 -32.13 -4.00 27.62
N ARG A 587 -31.61 -2.91 28.21
CA ARG A 587 -30.23 -2.47 28.02
C ARG A 587 -29.28 -3.35 28.82
N LEU A 588 -28.22 -3.83 28.17
CA LEU A 588 -27.21 -4.67 28.80
C LEU A 588 -26.28 -3.85 29.68
N ILE A 589 -25.82 -4.49 30.75
CA ILE A 589 -24.84 -3.95 31.70
C ILE A 589 -23.65 -4.90 31.83
N THR A 590 -22.64 -4.50 32.58
CA THR A 590 -21.67 -5.44 33.15
C THR A 590 -21.88 -5.56 34.65
N TYR A 591 -21.96 -6.78 35.17
CA TYR A 591 -22.19 -7.05 36.60
C TYR A 591 -21.22 -8.09 37.16
N THR A 592 -21.20 -8.26 38.48
CA THR A 592 -20.29 -9.20 39.12
C THR A 592 -20.64 -10.62 38.68
N ALA A 593 -19.62 -11.36 38.20
CA ALA A 593 -19.80 -12.70 37.70
C ALA A 593 -20.43 -13.60 38.77
N ASN A 594 -21.59 -14.16 38.48
CA ASN A 594 -22.39 -14.96 39.42
C ASN A 594 -22.78 -16.34 38.88
N GLY A 595 -22.44 -16.65 37.62
CA GLY A 595 -22.73 -17.94 36.98
C GLY A 595 -24.20 -18.12 36.56
N GLY A 596 -25.01 -17.05 36.61
CA GLY A 596 -26.41 -17.06 36.18
C GLY A 596 -26.56 -17.17 34.66
N ALA A 597 -27.71 -17.69 34.22
CA ALA A 597 -28.03 -17.80 32.79
C ALA A 597 -28.15 -16.42 32.11
N ASN A 598 -28.49 -15.37 32.86
CA ASN A 598 -28.52 -13.98 32.39
C ASN A 598 -27.11 -13.42 32.06
N GLN A 599 -26.04 -14.07 32.52
CA GLN A 599 -24.63 -13.75 32.17
C GLN A 599 -24.02 -14.75 31.19
N THR A 600 -24.78 -15.78 30.82
CA THR A 600 -24.34 -16.82 29.90
C THR A 600 -24.85 -16.49 28.51
N TRP A 601 -23.94 -16.45 27.54
CA TRP A 601 -24.24 -16.12 26.16
C TRP A 601 -23.85 -17.29 25.28
N ARG A 602 -24.81 -17.81 24.52
CA ARG A 602 -24.58 -18.80 23.48
C ARG A 602 -24.11 -18.13 22.21
N PHE A 603 -22.88 -18.39 21.86
CA PHE A 603 -22.23 -17.89 20.67
C PHE A 603 -22.52 -18.87 19.53
N THR A 604 -22.96 -18.33 18.40
CA THR A 604 -23.17 -19.09 17.16
C THR A 604 -22.46 -18.41 16.01
N ARG A 605 -21.48 -19.10 15.43
CA ARG A 605 -20.64 -18.61 14.34
C ARG A 605 -21.46 -18.50 13.05
N GLN A 606 -21.30 -17.36 12.40
CA GLN A 606 -21.95 -17.02 11.13
C GLN A 606 -21.02 -17.37 9.95
N GLY A 607 -21.58 -17.38 8.73
CA GLY A 607 -20.84 -17.74 7.52
C GLY A 607 -19.66 -16.80 7.19
N ASP A 608 -19.73 -15.55 7.64
CA ASP A 608 -18.68 -14.53 7.51
C ASP A 608 -17.61 -14.60 8.63
N GLY A 609 -17.78 -15.50 9.61
CA GLY A 609 -16.90 -15.67 10.76
C GLY A 609 -17.17 -14.78 11.96
N SER A 610 -18.21 -13.93 11.90
CA SER A 610 -18.76 -13.24 13.07
C SER A 610 -19.59 -14.18 13.96
N TYR A 611 -20.05 -13.68 15.11
CA TYR A 611 -20.87 -14.46 16.06
C TYR A 611 -22.17 -13.73 16.40
N GLU A 612 -23.29 -14.47 16.41
CA GLU A 612 -24.52 -14.09 17.10
C GLU A 612 -24.35 -14.48 18.58
N LEU A 613 -24.67 -13.56 19.50
CA LEU A 613 -24.60 -13.78 20.94
C LEU A 613 -26.02 -13.83 21.51
N ARG A 614 -26.51 -15.02 21.81
CA ARG A 614 -27.86 -15.24 22.35
C ARG A 614 -27.80 -15.46 23.86
N ASN A 615 -28.51 -14.67 24.64
CA ASN A 615 -28.57 -14.83 26.08
C ASN A 615 -29.24 -16.17 26.45
N ALA A 616 -28.66 -16.91 27.39
CA ALA A 616 -29.16 -18.24 27.77
C ALA A 616 -30.43 -18.20 28.62
N GLU A 617 -30.73 -17.07 29.30
CA GLU A 617 -31.96 -16.87 30.06
C GLU A 617 -33.12 -16.49 29.12
N SER A 618 -32.95 -15.41 28.34
CA SER A 618 -34.04 -14.83 27.56
C SER A 618 -34.21 -15.41 26.15
N GLY A 619 -33.17 -16.04 25.61
CA GLY A 619 -33.13 -16.45 24.21
C GLY A 619 -33.04 -15.30 23.20
N LEU A 620 -32.84 -14.06 23.67
CA LEU A 620 -32.69 -12.85 22.86
C LEU A 620 -31.20 -12.57 22.56
N CYS A 621 -30.94 -11.78 21.51
CA CYS A 621 -29.60 -11.51 21.01
C CYS A 621 -29.05 -10.16 21.50
N ALA A 622 -27.74 -10.09 21.75
CA ALA A 622 -27.04 -8.83 21.98
C ALA A 622 -27.07 -7.99 20.70
N ASP A 623 -27.66 -6.79 20.79
CA ASP A 623 -28.06 -5.96 19.66
C ASP A 623 -27.63 -4.50 19.90
N VAL A 624 -27.04 -3.85 18.90
CA VAL A 624 -26.89 -2.39 18.90
C VAL A 624 -28.21 -1.73 18.54
N SER A 625 -28.82 -1.03 19.51
CA SER A 625 -30.17 -0.47 19.41
C SER A 625 -30.40 0.33 18.11
N GLY A 626 -31.46 -0.04 17.38
CA GLY A 626 -31.84 0.54 16.10
C GLY A 626 -30.83 0.31 14.96
N GLY A 627 -29.79 -0.51 15.19
CA GLY A 627 -28.66 -0.67 14.29
C GLY A 627 -27.87 0.62 14.07
N SER A 628 -27.79 1.49 15.07
CA SER A 628 -27.02 2.72 15.00
C SER A 628 -25.55 2.45 14.66
N THR A 629 -24.92 3.34 13.90
CA THR A 629 -23.46 3.33 13.64
C THR A 629 -22.73 4.40 14.44
N ALA A 630 -23.42 5.14 15.30
CA ALA A 630 -22.82 6.19 16.11
C ALA A 630 -22.10 5.62 17.36
N PRO A 631 -20.91 6.15 17.72
CA PRO A 631 -20.32 5.93 19.04
C PRO A 631 -21.28 6.38 20.15
N GLY A 632 -21.32 5.62 21.24
CA GLY A 632 -22.24 5.82 22.35
C GLY A 632 -23.59 5.14 22.21
N ALA A 633 -23.90 4.51 21.06
CA ALA A 633 -25.15 3.78 20.91
C ALA A 633 -25.24 2.61 21.91
N GLU A 634 -26.44 2.40 22.42
CA GLU A 634 -26.73 1.41 23.46
C GLU A 634 -26.68 -0.01 22.90
N VAL A 635 -26.20 -0.94 23.73
CA VAL A 635 -26.34 -2.37 23.45
C VAL A 635 -27.45 -2.92 24.33
N ILE A 636 -28.43 -3.56 23.70
CA ILE A 636 -29.65 -4.10 24.30
C ILE A 636 -29.73 -5.59 24.01
N GLN A 637 -30.66 -6.31 24.65
CA GLN A 637 -31.15 -7.57 24.13
C GLN A 637 -32.39 -7.36 23.25
N TRP A 638 -32.41 -8.00 22.08
CA TRP A 638 -33.52 -7.89 21.13
C TRP A 638 -33.84 -9.25 20.48
N THR A 639 -35.02 -9.37 19.88
CA THR A 639 -35.37 -10.55 19.09
C THR A 639 -34.31 -10.79 18.03
N CYS A 640 -33.76 -12.00 17.96
CA CYS A 640 -32.73 -12.35 16.99
C CYS A 640 -33.31 -12.29 15.57
N THR A 641 -32.84 -11.35 14.75
CA THR A 641 -33.25 -11.12 13.35
C THR A 641 -32.17 -11.52 12.34
N GLY A 642 -30.96 -11.88 12.79
CA GLY A 642 -29.80 -12.12 11.93
C GLY A 642 -29.25 -10.85 11.27
N GLY A 643 -29.59 -9.68 11.83
CA GLY A 643 -29.12 -8.38 11.32
C GLY A 643 -27.66 -8.14 11.69
N ALA A 644 -26.92 -7.40 10.86
CA ALA A 644 -25.51 -7.10 11.11
C ALA A 644 -25.24 -6.36 12.44
N ASN A 645 -26.25 -5.69 13.03
CA ASN A 645 -26.16 -5.07 14.36
C ASN A 645 -26.29 -6.05 15.54
N GLN A 646 -26.57 -7.33 15.26
CA GLN A 646 -26.61 -8.43 16.22
C GLN A 646 -25.43 -9.40 16.05
N HIS A 647 -24.56 -9.13 15.09
CA HIS A 647 -23.38 -9.93 14.81
C HIS A 647 -22.12 -9.21 15.29
N TRP A 648 -21.20 -9.98 15.87
CA TRP A 648 -20.03 -9.46 16.54
C TRP A 648 -18.76 -10.14 16.05
N THR A 649 -17.77 -9.34 15.66
CA THR A 649 -16.44 -9.81 15.29
C THR A 649 -15.56 -9.89 16.53
N PHE A 650 -14.98 -11.07 16.77
CA PHE A 650 -14.05 -11.30 17.86
C PHE A 650 -12.62 -11.36 17.35
N THR A 651 -11.83 -10.34 17.68
CA THR A 651 -10.42 -10.27 17.31
C THR A 651 -9.57 -10.58 18.53
N ARG A 652 -8.93 -11.75 18.53
CA ARG A 652 -8.06 -12.19 19.64
C ARG A 652 -6.80 -11.33 19.70
N ARG A 653 -6.48 -10.84 20.89
CA ARG A 653 -5.31 -10.03 21.21
C ARG A 653 -4.16 -10.92 21.69
N SER A 654 -2.95 -10.37 21.67
CA SER A 654 -1.72 -11.07 22.07
C SER A 654 -1.72 -11.52 23.54
N ASP A 655 -2.43 -10.79 24.41
CA ASP A 655 -2.62 -11.12 25.83
C ASP A 655 -3.71 -12.17 26.08
N GLY A 656 -4.35 -12.69 25.02
CA GLY A 656 -5.40 -13.71 25.09
C GLY A 656 -6.81 -13.16 25.28
N SER A 657 -6.98 -11.85 25.49
CA SER A 657 -8.28 -11.17 25.46
C SER A 657 -8.78 -10.96 24.02
N TYR A 658 -9.98 -10.42 23.86
CA TYR A 658 -10.63 -10.13 22.59
C TYR A 658 -11.04 -8.66 22.53
N THR A 659 -10.85 -8.04 21.36
CA THR A 659 -11.68 -6.91 20.96
C THR A 659 -12.97 -7.47 20.34
N VAL A 660 -14.13 -6.96 20.75
CA VAL A 660 -15.44 -7.38 20.26
C VAL A 660 -16.08 -6.20 19.55
N ALA A 661 -16.36 -6.31 18.26
CA ALA A 661 -16.87 -5.19 17.46
C ALA A 661 -18.17 -5.54 16.73
N SER A 662 -19.10 -4.59 16.65
CA SER A 662 -20.33 -4.76 15.86
C SER A 662 -19.99 -4.88 14.38
N VAL A 663 -20.54 -5.88 13.69
CA VAL A 663 -20.31 -6.06 12.25
C VAL A 663 -20.89 -4.89 11.45
N ARG A 664 -21.99 -4.30 11.89
CA ARG A 664 -22.62 -3.17 11.19
C ARG A 664 -21.81 -1.89 11.21
N SER A 665 -21.18 -1.56 12.34
CA SER A 665 -20.52 -0.26 12.56
C SER A 665 -18.99 -0.33 12.62
N GLY A 666 -18.43 -1.50 12.93
CA GLY A 666 -17.02 -1.66 13.27
C GLY A 666 -16.64 -1.12 14.66
N LEU A 667 -17.58 -0.60 15.43
CA LEU A 667 -17.35 -0.03 16.76
C LEU A 667 -17.27 -1.12 17.83
N ALA A 668 -16.44 -0.90 18.85
CA ALA A 668 -16.13 -1.85 19.90
C ALA A 668 -17.18 -1.87 21.02
N LEU A 669 -17.58 -3.07 21.44
CA LEU A 669 -18.36 -3.31 22.64
C LEU A 669 -17.58 -2.80 23.86
N THR A 670 -18.16 -1.84 24.57
CA THR A 670 -17.47 -1.06 25.60
C THR A 670 -18.34 -0.95 26.85
N THR A 671 -17.80 -1.35 28.01
CA THR A 671 -18.42 -1.02 29.29
C THR A 671 -18.09 0.42 29.71
N ALA A 672 -19.03 1.12 30.32
CA ALA A 672 -18.83 2.50 30.76
C ALA A 672 -17.79 2.63 31.88
N SER A 673 -17.63 1.60 32.72
CA SER A 673 -16.67 1.59 33.83
C SER A 673 -16.45 0.16 34.35
N LYS A 674 -15.63 -0.01 35.39
CA LYS A 674 -15.42 -1.30 36.07
C LYS A 674 -16.41 -1.57 37.22
N THR A 675 -17.36 -0.67 37.46
CA THR A 675 -18.32 -0.83 38.57
C THR A 675 -19.44 -1.79 38.15
N PRO A 676 -19.91 -2.69 39.04
CA PRO A 676 -21.09 -3.50 38.77
C PRO A 676 -22.29 -2.60 38.40
N GLY A 677 -23.01 -2.95 37.34
CA GLY A 677 -24.11 -2.14 36.79
C GLY A 677 -23.71 -1.13 35.72
N ALA A 678 -22.43 -1.09 35.32
CA ALA A 678 -21.98 -0.19 34.27
C ALA A 678 -22.68 -0.51 32.93
N LEU A 679 -23.14 0.53 32.24
CA LEU A 679 -23.86 0.41 30.97
C LEU A 679 -22.94 -0.07 29.85
N VAL A 680 -23.47 -0.88 28.94
CA VAL A 680 -22.77 -1.32 27.74
C VAL A 680 -23.20 -0.50 26.52
N THR A 681 -22.21 -0.07 25.75
CA THR A 681 -22.38 0.73 24.51
C THR A 681 -21.41 0.23 23.43
N GLN A 682 -21.59 0.67 22.19
CA GLN A 682 -20.50 0.62 21.20
C GLN A 682 -19.73 1.94 21.18
N GLN A 683 -18.40 1.90 21.06
CA GLN A 683 -17.53 3.09 21.01
C GLN A 683 -16.43 2.91 19.98
N THR A 684 -15.78 4.01 19.58
CA THR A 684 -14.53 3.93 18.81
C THR A 684 -13.52 3.07 19.56
N ASP A 685 -12.83 2.16 18.88
CA ASP A 685 -11.77 1.37 19.51
C ASP A 685 -10.59 2.28 19.88
N THR A 686 -10.29 2.33 21.17
CA THR A 686 -9.18 3.11 21.75
C THR A 686 -8.10 2.20 22.33
N GLY A 687 -8.30 0.87 22.27
CA GLY A 687 -7.47 -0.11 22.98
C GLY A 687 -7.62 -0.07 24.50
N SER A 688 -8.61 0.65 25.04
CA SER A 688 -8.86 0.78 26.48
C SER A 688 -9.13 -0.58 27.15
N ALA A 689 -8.80 -0.71 28.44
CA ALA A 689 -9.13 -1.91 29.22
C ALA A 689 -10.65 -2.16 29.32
N LEU A 690 -11.49 -1.14 29.09
CA LEU A 690 -12.96 -1.25 29.07
C LEU A 690 -13.51 -1.88 27.77
N GLN A 691 -12.63 -2.11 26.77
CA GLN A 691 -12.92 -2.67 25.45
C GLN A 691 -12.27 -4.04 25.24
N ARG A 692 -11.56 -4.53 26.26
CA ARG A 692 -10.87 -5.82 26.23
C ARG A 692 -11.70 -6.82 27.01
N TRP A 693 -12.16 -7.85 26.31
CA TRP A 693 -13.03 -8.87 26.86
C TRP A 693 -12.32 -10.22 26.92
N THR A 694 -12.49 -10.96 27.99
CA THR A 694 -12.04 -12.34 28.13
C THR A 694 -13.26 -13.25 28.16
N LEU A 695 -13.10 -14.49 27.69
CA LEU A 695 -14.13 -15.51 27.81
C LEU A 695 -13.86 -16.32 29.09
N GLY A 696 -14.88 -16.46 29.93
CA GLY A 696 -14.90 -17.27 31.14
C GLY A 696 -15.71 -18.53 30.99
#